data_AF-A0A1H9RFN8-F1
#
_entry.id   AF-A0A1H9RFN8-F1
#
_cell.length_a   1.000
_cell.length_b   1.000
_cell.length_c   1.000
_cell.angle_alpha   90.00
_cell.angle_beta   90.00
_cell.angle_gamma   90.00
#
_symmetry.space_group_name_H-M   'P 1'
#
loop_
_entity.id
_entity.type
_entity.pdbx_description
1 polymer ?
#
loop_
_entity_poly.entity_id
_entity_poly.type
_entity_poly.pdbx_seq_one_letter_code
_entity_poly.pdbx_strand_id
1 'polypeptide(L)'
;MAEERISGDQDGQSIGKPYLSRRRLLQTTGTLAALSGLGSTAIASEHDTDDHHVADLVPASDATHSATTSGSWTDPATWDNGVPDDGARVHVPSGVTVTFDANPSARLQWVRIDGTFRAATSRTAELQVDTLITTQNSTIQLGTESDPVRPSSELTVTFIDRGPIDESWDSERKTRGLVAVGTVEVHGAAKTPHTTLAHHPTAGEAVLELEAAPTNWQAGDALVVPGVSPRENQDEEVTVASVSGSTVQLAETLEYDHVPPASDLDTYALNLDRHVRLRSESTEIKRRGHVMIMSPGSTIRYAGLYDLGRTDKSIPFSNPAYKESEIRNDGVFDLDVNDNRRARYALHYHETGPRTDVEPHDATGCVVAPRTDGNGWTGSPGWGFVNHQSYAHVHDCVSYKVFGSHFQTETGVELGSFVNNFALRSTGSGDDPDFREVVAWADHANRPLIDDYGHNGVGFWLHGPLVLNEDNVAAGQRNHGFAYWTRAIGDYVPDEVDDPAVPPAELDREIEESDIGRHRGTIPNVPAPYADDRPSEQHNVAPESAGPNVAEFAHATDTADDGTVFVDEGSIPLRDIGNTAFACGSGMEVMNHMRGAGSQMNGQTDYYGLIEDYTAWNIGRRDGESDLPDTRIYQNGDLSFEFPRGTGIGLAMRYASHLKVVNPRLIGVGEGVGITHNMRAEGLVIEDATIENWSSGIGALTDGRMEIRNPTFSNIRNYEINIQGEQILAGNPTTKLWDVDAEDEIYMNPTDDVDTDWDREYWLDDRRVYFEDAAPGDTETDPRLVGGRIEPGSSSDQAAPSTPANLSSPAHTESSLDIDWDASSDTGGTGLDHYNVYVDGALDHSVAAGTTATMVGGLSGGTTYDVHVTAADGAGNESAASNTVTVTTDDAPSSQSAYNGPHPIPGSLQAQDYDTGGEGVAYHDTTSGNTGSAYRDDDVDIEPSTEGGYNVGWIASGEWLEYTVQVESAGDYDVAARVASNSSGGGLTVDADGDAASASFGATGGWQSWTTVDVGTLSLPAGETVVRIAADASDWNLNYLTFASASSDAGTAETAIDVGGSSDTAGDGTEFRADIATNGGYTASTGDSHE
;
A
#
# COMPACT_ATOMS: atom_id res chain seq x y z
N MET A 1 56.21 15.37 46.66
CA MET A 1 56.49 15.28 48.10
C MET A 1 55.24 15.73 48.82
N ALA A 2 54.68 14.90 49.72
CA ALA A 2 53.40 15.07 50.44
C ALA A 2 52.18 15.21 49.49
N GLU A 3 51.10 14.41 49.56
CA GLU A 3 50.32 13.79 50.65
C GLU A 3 49.49 14.74 51.53
N GLU A 4 48.29 14.21 51.85
CA GLU A 4 47.19 14.68 52.71
C GLU A 4 46.38 15.91 52.24
N ARG A 5 45.05 16.03 52.42
CA ARG A 5 43.84 15.18 52.71
C ARG A 5 42.88 16.05 53.55
N ILE A 6 41.55 15.83 53.41
CA ILE A 6 40.46 16.30 54.32
C ILE A 6 40.20 17.83 54.24
N SER A 7 38.99 18.41 54.24
CA SER A 7 37.54 18.03 54.34
C SER A 7 36.76 19.04 53.46
N GLY A 8 35.55 18.84 52.93
CA GLY A 8 34.34 18.24 53.46
C GLY A 8 33.21 19.31 53.53
N ASP A 9 32.16 19.11 52.73
CA ASP A 9 30.74 19.51 52.86
C ASP A 9 30.32 20.89 53.40
N GLN A 10 29.64 21.71 52.57
CA GLN A 10 28.17 21.95 52.59
C GLN A 10 27.71 23.25 51.90
N ASP A 11 26.58 23.15 51.19
CA ASP A 11 25.49 24.10 50.92
C ASP A 11 25.73 25.56 50.45
N GLY A 12 24.94 25.99 49.45
CA GLY A 12 24.45 27.39 49.41
C GLY A 12 24.32 28.13 48.06
N GLN A 13 23.31 27.79 47.26
CA GLN A 13 22.57 28.60 46.26
C GLN A 13 23.06 29.99 45.76
N SER A 14 23.08 30.13 44.42
CA SER A 14 22.74 31.31 43.58
C SER A 14 23.53 32.64 43.70
N ILE A 15 24.22 33.11 42.63
CA ILE A 15 23.92 34.26 41.71
C ILE A 15 25.08 34.41 40.68
N GLY A 16 24.94 34.79 39.40
CA GLY A 16 23.76 34.95 38.53
C GLY A 16 23.88 36.08 37.47
N LYS A 17 23.44 35.84 36.21
CA LYS A 17 23.30 36.77 35.03
C LYS A 17 24.58 37.14 34.23
N PRO A 18 24.47 37.56 32.93
CA PRO A 18 23.45 37.24 31.91
C PRO A 18 23.97 36.96 30.46
N TYR A 19 23.07 36.50 29.61
CA TYR A 19 23.12 36.45 28.14
C TYR A 19 23.53 37.77 27.44
N LEU A 20 24.13 37.64 26.24
CA LEU A 20 24.02 38.60 25.14
C LEU A 20 23.75 37.88 23.81
N SER A 21 22.58 38.13 23.23
CA SER A 21 22.15 37.59 21.93
C SER A 21 22.32 38.61 20.80
N ARG A 22 22.39 38.13 19.54
CA ARG A 22 21.87 38.84 18.34
C ARG A 22 21.85 37.96 17.07
N ARG A 23 20.65 37.56 16.65
CA ARG A 23 20.32 37.12 15.27
C ARG A 23 20.25 38.32 14.31
N ARG A 24 20.48 38.08 13.01
CA ARG A 24 19.95 38.72 11.76
C ARG A 24 21.00 38.64 10.63
N LEU A 25 20.68 38.52 9.33
CA LEU A 25 19.53 38.01 8.55
C LEU A 25 19.93 38.06 7.04
N LEU A 26 19.26 37.31 6.16
CA LEU A 26 19.12 37.51 4.69
C LEU A 26 20.32 37.27 3.73
N GLN A 27 20.19 36.19 2.95
CA GLN A 27 19.99 36.15 1.48
C GLN A 27 20.95 36.84 0.46
N THR A 28 21.40 36.00 -0.49
CA THR A 28 21.50 36.20 -1.96
C THR A 28 22.67 36.93 -2.65
N THR A 29 22.98 36.38 -3.84
CA THR A 29 23.86 36.84 -4.94
C THR A 29 25.37 36.64 -4.74
N GLY A 30 26.00 35.99 -5.73
CA GLY A 30 27.41 35.59 -5.67
C GLY A 30 28.33 36.42 -6.56
N THR A 31 29.63 36.13 -6.52
CA THR A 31 30.62 36.33 -7.61
C THR A 31 31.89 35.53 -7.28
N LEU A 32 32.52 34.91 -8.28
CA LEU A 32 33.83 34.26 -8.12
C LEU A 32 34.91 35.26 -7.66
N ALA A 33 35.69 34.89 -6.64
CA ALA A 33 37.06 35.40 -6.45
C ALA A 33 37.91 34.37 -5.70
N ALA A 34 39.03 33.95 -6.29
CA ALA A 34 39.92 32.97 -5.69
C ALA A 34 40.71 33.56 -4.51
N LEU A 35 40.71 32.87 -3.36
CA LEU A 35 41.80 32.95 -2.38
C LEU A 35 42.32 31.54 -2.07
N SER A 36 43.44 31.21 -2.69
CA SER A 36 44.23 30.03 -2.36
C SER A 36 44.96 30.20 -1.02
N GLY A 37 44.88 29.20 -0.15
CA GLY A 37 45.94 28.92 0.83
C GLY A 37 45.74 29.44 2.25
N LEU A 38 44.76 28.89 2.96
CA LEU A 38 44.92 28.48 4.37
C LEU A 38 44.27 27.11 4.51
N GLY A 39 45.04 26.10 4.88
CA GLY A 39 44.55 24.73 4.96
C GLY A 39 43.61 24.56 6.14
N SER A 40 42.34 24.28 5.87
CA SER A 40 41.48 23.58 6.81
C SER A 40 41.97 22.15 6.91
N THR A 41 42.44 21.76 8.09
CA THR A 41 42.50 20.35 8.48
C THR A 41 41.07 19.82 8.44
N ALA A 42 40.72 19.09 7.39
CA ALA A 42 39.57 18.21 7.46
C ALA A 42 39.82 17.26 8.62
N ILE A 43 38.88 17.19 9.55
CA ILE A 43 38.82 16.07 10.48
C ILE A 43 38.25 14.93 9.64
N ALA A 44 39.15 14.15 9.03
CA ALA A 44 38.78 12.83 8.57
C ALA A 44 38.53 12.01 9.85
N SER A 45 37.29 11.59 10.05
CA SER A 45 37.00 10.49 10.97
C SER A 45 37.65 9.24 10.40
N GLU A 46 38.51 8.60 11.18
CA GLU A 46 39.04 7.28 10.87
C GLU A 46 37.88 6.26 11.05
N HIS A 47 37.13 6.00 9.98
CA HIS A 47 36.20 4.87 9.86
C HIS A 47 36.75 3.98 8.74
N ASP A 48 37.82 3.24 9.06
CA ASP A 48 38.67 2.56 8.09
C ASP A 48 38.71 1.05 8.37
N THR A 49 37.90 0.28 7.64
CA THR A 49 38.26 -1.09 7.23
C THR A 49 37.65 -1.51 5.88
N ASP A 50 36.40 -1.14 5.56
CA ASP A 50 35.70 -1.69 4.36
C ASP A 50 35.79 -0.81 3.09
N ASP A 51 35.78 0.52 3.26
CA ASP A 51 35.76 1.52 2.17
C ASP A 51 37.09 1.69 1.43
N HIS A 52 38.21 1.59 2.14
CA HIS A 52 39.52 2.00 1.62
C HIS A 52 40.18 0.99 0.67
N HIS A 53 39.62 -0.22 0.52
CA HIS A 53 40.23 -1.31 -0.25
C HIS A 53 39.59 -1.64 -1.60
N VAL A 54 38.39 -1.13 -1.94
CA VAL A 54 37.78 -1.47 -3.24
C VAL A 54 38.57 -0.96 -4.45
N ALA A 55 39.29 0.15 -4.30
CA ALA A 55 40.19 0.67 -5.34
C ALA A 55 41.49 -0.15 -5.49
N ASP A 56 41.88 -0.95 -4.48
CA ASP A 56 43.05 -1.84 -4.52
C ASP A 56 42.78 -3.10 -5.35
N LEU A 57 41.51 -3.48 -5.55
CA LEU A 57 41.09 -4.53 -6.48
C LEU A 57 41.39 -4.13 -7.94
N VAL A 58 41.42 -2.84 -8.25
CA VAL A 58 41.64 -2.31 -9.61
C VAL A 58 42.77 -1.28 -9.64
N PRO A 59 44.02 -1.65 -9.31
CA PRO A 59 45.09 -0.68 -9.18
C PRO A 59 45.39 -0.04 -10.55
N ALA A 60 45.47 1.30 -10.58
CA ALA A 60 45.68 2.04 -11.83
C ALA A 60 47.00 1.67 -12.56
N SER A 61 47.99 1.12 -11.84
CA SER A 61 49.22 0.56 -12.41
C SER A 61 49.01 -0.62 -13.35
N ASP A 62 47.90 -1.34 -13.19
CA ASP A 62 47.63 -2.59 -13.90
C ASP A 62 46.73 -2.36 -15.12
N ALA A 63 46.29 -1.12 -15.32
CA ALA A 63 45.55 -0.70 -16.50
C ALA A 63 46.34 -0.98 -17.79
N THR A 64 45.62 -1.50 -18.78
CA THR A 64 46.13 -1.77 -20.14
C THR A 64 45.93 -0.59 -21.10
N HIS A 65 44.99 0.30 -20.74
CA HIS A 65 44.57 1.46 -21.50
C HIS A 65 44.22 2.56 -20.49
N SER A 66 44.88 3.70 -20.58
CA SER A 66 44.63 4.86 -19.72
C SER A 66 44.28 6.09 -20.56
N ALA A 67 43.22 6.79 -20.18
CA ALA A 67 42.83 8.01 -20.86
C ALA A 67 43.87 9.13 -20.59
N THR A 68 44.48 9.68 -21.63
CA THR A 68 45.52 10.72 -21.52
C THR A 68 44.99 12.14 -21.70
N THR A 69 43.78 12.27 -22.25
CA THR A 69 43.07 13.54 -22.44
C THR A 69 41.57 13.30 -22.49
N SER A 70 40.77 14.28 -22.09
CA SER A 70 39.31 14.18 -22.18
C SER A 70 38.84 14.08 -23.63
N GLY A 71 37.89 13.20 -23.93
CA GLY A 71 37.40 12.95 -25.29
C GLY A 71 36.42 11.77 -25.40
N SER A 72 36.08 11.37 -26.63
CA SER A 72 35.22 10.22 -26.90
C SER A 72 35.97 8.91 -26.66
N TRP A 73 35.27 7.91 -26.12
CA TRP A 73 35.77 6.54 -26.00
C TRP A 73 36.28 5.99 -27.34
N THR A 74 35.66 6.36 -28.46
CA THR A 74 36.02 5.87 -29.79
C THR A 74 37.19 6.60 -30.45
N ASP A 75 37.67 7.71 -29.89
CA ASP A 75 38.83 8.42 -30.43
C ASP A 75 40.13 7.77 -29.93
N PRO A 76 40.98 7.20 -30.82
CA PRO A 76 42.27 6.66 -30.42
C PRO A 76 43.19 7.69 -29.76
N ALA A 77 42.96 8.99 -29.97
CA ALA A 77 43.73 10.06 -29.34
C ALA A 77 43.37 10.31 -27.86
N THR A 78 42.23 9.79 -27.37
CA THR A 78 41.88 9.83 -25.93
C THR A 78 42.78 8.91 -25.11
N TRP A 79 43.33 7.84 -25.71
CA TRP A 79 43.99 6.74 -25.01
C TRP A 79 45.49 6.67 -25.29
N ASP A 80 46.27 6.20 -24.33
CA ASP A 80 47.72 5.95 -24.49
C ASP A 80 48.05 4.80 -25.44
N ASN A 81 47.21 3.76 -25.46
CA ASN A 81 47.41 2.51 -26.19
C ASN A 81 46.30 2.23 -27.24
N GLY A 82 45.57 3.25 -27.66
CA GLY A 82 44.43 3.13 -28.58
C GLY A 82 43.11 2.78 -27.85
N VAL A 83 42.03 2.63 -28.63
CA VAL A 83 40.68 2.36 -28.07
C VAL A 83 40.66 1.00 -27.36
N PRO A 84 40.15 0.91 -26.11
CA PRO A 84 40.11 -0.34 -25.35
C PRO A 84 39.45 -1.51 -26.08
N ASP A 85 40.07 -2.68 -25.98
CA ASP A 85 39.71 -3.92 -26.67
C ASP A 85 39.35 -5.09 -25.71
N ASP A 86 39.23 -6.31 -26.25
CA ASP A 86 38.79 -7.48 -25.48
C ASP A 86 39.72 -7.80 -24.30
N GLY A 87 39.14 -7.87 -23.09
CA GLY A 87 39.89 -8.09 -21.86
C GLY A 87 40.64 -6.87 -21.35
N ALA A 88 40.46 -5.69 -21.95
CA ALA A 88 41.10 -4.47 -21.47
C ALA A 88 40.70 -4.14 -20.03
N ARG A 89 41.70 -3.68 -19.27
CA ARG A 89 41.59 -3.00 -17.99
C ARG A 89 41.78 -1.51 -18.25
N VAL A 90 40.77 -0.71 -17.97
CA VAL A 90 40.66 0.67 -18.43
C VAL A 90 40.72 1.64 -17.25
N HIS A 91 41.52 2.69 -17.37
CA HIS A 91 41.65 3.74 -16.36
C HIS A 91 41.24 5.10 -16.92
N VAL A 92 40.35 5.80 -16.21
CA VAL A 92 40.00 7.20 -16.45
C VAL A 92 40.61 8.05 -15.32
N PRO A 93 41.76 8.71 -15.53
CA PRO A 93 42.46 9.42 -14.46
C PRO A 93 41.70 10.65 -13.95
N SER A 94 42.04 11.09 -12.73
CA SER A 94 41.48 12.32 -12.15
C SER A 94 41.72 13.55 -13.05
N GLY A 95 40.68 14.37 -13.22
CA GLY A 95 40.68 15.52 -14.14
C GLY A 95 40.47 15.17 -15.62
N VAL A 96 40.33 13.88 -15.98
CA VAL A 96 40.00 13.44 -17.34
C VAL A 96 38.51 13.05 -17.43
N THR A 97 37.85 13.46 -18.51
CA THR A 97 36.47 13.07 -18.82
C THR A 97 36.43 12.21 -20.07
N VAL A 98 35.99 10.96 -19.96
CA VAL A 98 35.76 10.08 -21.11
C VAL A 98 34.26 10.02 -21.40
N THR A 99 33.89 10.32 -22.65
CA THR A 99 32.52 10.24 -23.14
C THR A 99 32.29 8.94 -23.90
N PHE A 100 31.48 8.04 -23.35
CA PHE A 100 31.07 6.77 -23.95
C PHE A 100 29.90 6.97 -24.92
N ASP A 101 30.15 6.81 -26.22
CA ASP A 101 29.20 7.16 -27.28
C ASP A 101 29.05 6.10 -28.39
N ALA A 102 29.26 4.82 -28.06
CA ALA A 102 29.32 3.70 -29.00
C ALA A 102 28.89 2.35 -28.41
N ASN A 103 28.82 1.33 -29.29
CA ASN A 103 28.56 -0.07 -28.97
C ASN A 103 29.82 -0.91 -29.31
N PRO A 104 30.92 -0.82 -28.52
CA PRO A 104 32.09 -1.65 -28.77
C PRO A 104 31.76 -3.12 -28.54
N SER A 105 32.24 -4.02 -29.41
CA SER A 105 32.18 -5.46 -29.15
C SER A 105 33.20 -5.94 -28.10
N ALA A 106 33.87 -5.01 -27.43
CA ALA A 106 34.98 -5.26 -26.52
C ALA A 106 34.46 -5.65 -25.14
N ARG A 107 34.87 -6.82 -24.65
CA ARG A 107 34.46 -7.40 -23.36
C ARG A 107 35.50 -7.09 -22.28
N LEU A 108 35.31 -5.96 -21.59
CA LEU A 108 36.29 -5.38 -20.67
C LEU A 108 36.44 -6.23 -19.39
N GLN A 109 37.64 -6.26 -18.81
CA GLN A 109 37.85 -6.89 -17.50
C GLN A 109 37.40 -5.94 -16.39
N TRP A 110 37.85 -4.68 -16.43
CA TRP A 110 37.32 -3.64 -15.55
C TRP A 110 37.51 -2.24 -16.11
N VAL A 111 36.72 -1.31 -15.60
CA VAL A 111 36.89 0.13 -15.80
C VAL A 111 37.00 0.79 -14.43
N ARG A 112 38.14 1.42 -14.17
CA ARG A 112 38.39 2.26 -12.99
C ARG A 112 38.25 3.73 -13.35
N ILE A 113 37.48 4.45 -12.55
CA ILE A 113 37.19 5.88 -12.75
C ILE A 113 37.72 6.66 -11.54
N ASP A 114 38.81 7.42 -11.77
CA ASP A 114 39.32 8.43 -10.84
C ASP A 114 38.90 9.86 -11.27
N GLY A 115 38.44 10.01 -12.52
CA GLY A 115 37.95 11.26 -13.13
C GLY A 115 36.43 11.21 -13.39
N THR A 116 36.01 11.48 -14.62
CA THR A 116 34.59 11.42 -15.02
C THR A 116 34.38 10.44 -16.16
N PHE A 117 33.48 9.47 -15.97
CA PHE A 117 32.94 8.66 -17.06
C PHE A 117 31.52 9.14 -17.38
N ARG A 118 31.27 9.59 -18.61
CA ARG A 118 29.97 10.12 -19.03
C ARG A 118 29.45 9.35 -20.24
N ALA A 119 28.17 9.01 -20.28
CA ALA A 119 27.54 8.46 -21.48
C ALA A 119 26.97 9.55 -22.39
N ALA A 120 26.87 9.26 -23.70
CA ALA A 120 26.15 10.11 -24.65
C ALA A 120 24.64 9.85 -24.59
N THR A 121 23.88 10.87 -24.19
CA THR A 121 22.43 10.84 -23.91
C THR A 121 21.53 10.67 -25.13
N SER A 122 22.10 10.78 -26.33
CA SER A 122 21.38 10.89 -27.61
C SER A 122 21.77 9.81 -28.62
N ARG A 123 22.35 8.71 -28.15
CA ARG A 123 22.71 7.54 -28.95
C ARG A 123 22.47 6.26 -28.15
N THR A 124 22.06 5.20 -28.83
CA THR A 124 22.09 3.85 -28.25
C THR A 124 23.53 3.37 -28.08
N ALA A 125 23.88 2.93 -26.87
CA ALA A 125 25.24 2.52 -26.48
C ALA A 125 25.20 1.38 -25.45
N GLU A 126 25.98 0.32 -25.65
CA GLU A 126 26.16 -0.79 -24.71
C GLU A 126 27.63 -0.90 -24.25
N LEU A 127 27.86 -0.85 -22.94
CA LEU A 127 29.12 -1.13 -22.29
C LEU A 127 29.14 -2.59 -21.78
N GLN A 128 30.01 -3.44 -22.34
CA GLN A 128 30.23 -4.80 -21.88
C GLN A 128 31.46 -4.87 -20.97
N VAL A 129 31.25 -4.93 -19.65
CA VAL A 129 32.29 -4.84 -18.62
C VAL A 129 32.00 -5.84 -17.50
N ASP A 130 33.02 -6.44 -16.88
CA ASP A 130 32.78 -7.27 -15.70
C ASP A 130 32.62 -6.37 -14.45
N THR A 131 33.63 -5.55 -14.14
CA THR A 131 33.62 -4.68 -12.95
C THR A 131 33.78 -3.19 -13.30
N LEU A 132 32.95 -2.34 -12.71
CA LEU A 132 32.99 -0.88 -12.84
C LEU A 132 33.19 -0.27 -11.44
N ILE A 133 34.32 0.42 -11.23
CA ILE A 133 34.68 0.99 -9.92
C ILE A 133 34.94 2.49 -10.03
N THR A 134 34.31 3.27 -9.15
CA THR A 134 34.53 4.71 -8.99
C THR A 134 35.30 4.96 -7.69
N THR A 135 36.31 5.85 -7.71
CA THR A 135 37.05 6.25 -6.49
C THR A 135 36.50 7.54 -5.89
N GLN A 136 36.92 7.89 -4.68
CA GLN A 136 36.61 9.18 -4.07
C GLN A 136 36.90 10.37 -5.02
N ASN A 137 36.00 11.35 -5.08
CA ASN A 137 36.02 12.53 -5.98
C ASN A 137 35.90 12.24 -7.49
N SER A 138 35.60 11.00 -7.89
CA SER A 138 35.25 10.68 -9.28
C SER A 138 33.74 10.77 -9.51
N THR A 139 33.30 10.67 -10.77
CA THR A 139 31.87 10.71 -11.13
C THR A 139 31.56 9.78 -12.29
N ILE A 140 30.45 9.03 -12.18
CA ILE A 140 29.81 8.37 -13.32
C ILE A 140 28.50 9.11 -13.66
N GLN A 141 28.32 9.46 -14.93
CA GLN A 141 27.18 10.23 -15.45
C GLN A 141 26.51 9.48 -16.61
N LEU A 142 25.47 8.70 -16.31
CA LEU A 142 24.65 7.98 -17.28
C LEU A 142 23.38 8.80 -17.59
N GLY A 143 23.59 9.98 -18.17
CA GLY A 143 22.63 11.07 -18.18
C GLY A 143 22.80 12.02 -16.99
N THR A 144 22.14 13.17 -17.05
CA THR A 144 22.04 14.16 -15.95
C THR A 144 20.62 14.71 -15.91
N GLU A 145 20.16 15.32 -14.82
CA GLU A 145 18.79 15.88 -14.73
C GLU A 145 18.45 16.85 -15.88
N SER A 146 19.44 17.64 -16.34
CA SER A 146 19.29 18.59 -17.45
C SER A 146 19.53 18.03 -18.86
N ASP A 147 20.00 16.79 -18.98
CA ASP A 147 20.23 16.05 -20.23
C ASP A 147 20.11 14.54 -19.93
N PRO A 148 18.88 14.03 -19.70
CA PRO A 148 18.65 12.61 -19.47
C PRO A 148 18.84 11.81 -20.77
N VAL A 149 19.11 10.51 -20.64
CA VAL A 149 19.14 9.59 -21.77
C VAL A 149 17.75 9.58 -22.44
N ARG A 150 17.73 9.98 -23.72
CA ARG A 150 16.49 10.24 -24.45
C ARG A 150 15.65 8.97 -24.65
N PRO A 151 14.31 9.06 -24.71
CA PRO A 151 13.44 7.90 -24.94
C PRO A 151 13.62 7.26 -26.34
N SER A 152 14.28 7.96 -27.26
CA SER A 152 14.69 7.43 -28.58
C SER A 152 16.11 6.83 -28.58
N SER A 153 16.68 6.55 -27.41
CA SER A 153 18.02 5.97 -27.21
C SER A 153 17.95 4.94 -26.08
N GLU A 154 18.96 4.07 -26.01
CA GLU A 154 19.10 3.08 -24.93
C GLU A 154 20.56 3.02 -24.48
N LEU A 155 20.80 3.14 -23.19
CA LEU A 155 22.13 3.07 -22.59
C LEU A 155 22.20 1.85 -21.67
N THR A 156 22.94 0.84 -22.09
CA THR A 156 22.99 -0.46 -21.40
C THR A 156 24.39 -0.73 -20.86
N VAL A 157 24.50 -1.10 -19.58
CA VAL A 157 25.70 -1.61 -18.94
C VAL A 157 25.47 -3.09 -18.64
N THR A 158 26.13 -3.95 -19.41
CA THR A 158 26.03 -5.41 -19.27
C THR A 158 27.22 -5.93 -18.49
N PHE A 159 26.96 -6.40 -17.26
CA PHE A 159 27.90 -7.09 -16.40
C PHE A 159 28.16 -8.50 -16.94
N ILE A 160 29.27 -8.65 -17.67
CA ILE A 160 29.57 -9.88 -18.42
C ILE A 160 29.99 -11.04 -17.53
N ASP A 161 29.65 -12.27 -17.92
CA ASP A 161 30.19 -13.47 -17.29
C ASP A 161 31.57 -13.83 -17.89
N ARG A 162 32.59 -13.77 -17.04
CA ARG A 162 33.96 -14.23 -17.32
C ARG A 162 34.26 -15.58 -16.66
N GLY A 163 33.25 -16.24 -16.08
CA GLY A 163 33.38 -17.38 -15.17
C GLY A 163 33.27 -16.95 -13.70
N PRO A 164 33.53 -17.89 -12.77
CA PRO A 164 33.57 -17.61 -11.33
C PRO A 164 34.52 -16.47 -10.96
N ILE A 165 34.21 -15.75 -9.88
CA ILE A 165 35.07 -14.69 -9.33
C ILE A 165 36.39 -15.32 -8.85
N ASP A 166 37.51 -14.66 -9.16
CA ASP A 166 38.84 -15.09 -8.72
C ASP A 166 39.11 -14.64 -7.28
N GLU A 167 38.87 -15.52 -6.32
CA GLU A 167 39.05 -15.25 -4.89
C GLU A 167 40.52 -15.04 -4.47
N SER A 168 41.49 -15.30 -5.36
CA SER A 168 42.89 -14.92 -5.11
C SER A 168 43.17 -13.44 -5.43
N TRP A 169 42.28 -12.81 -6.20
CA TRP A 169 42.26 -11.39 -6.53
C TRP A 169 41.25 -10.62 -5.66
N ASP A 170 40.07 -11.21 -5.45
CA ASP A 170 38.92 -10.63 -4.75
C ASP A 170 38.36 -11.62 -3.72
N SER A 171 39.05 -11.72 -2.58
CA SER A 171 38.76 -12.69 -1.51
C SER A 171 37.40 -12.51 -0.83
N GLU A 172 36.78 -11.36 -1.00
CA GLU A 172 35.48 -10.98 -0.41
C GLU A 172 34.35 -10.92 -1.44
N ARG A 173 34.66 -11.26 -2.70
CA ARG A 173 33.74 -11.22 -3.83
C ARG A 173 33.03 -9.87 -3.94
N LYS A 174 33.76 -8.75 -3.80
CA LYS A 174 33.24 -7.38 -4.04
C LYS A 174 33.15 -7.06 -5.54
N THR A 175 33.83 -7.77 -6.43
CA THR A 175 33.88 -7.52 -7.89
C THR A 175 32.69 -8.10 -8.67
N ARG A 176 32.61 -7.78 -9.95
CA ARG A 176 31.46 -7.86 -10.86
C ARG A 176 30.24 -7.05 -10.42
N GLY A 177 29.93 -6.01 -11.18
CA GLY A 177 28.94 -5.00 -10.82
C GLY A 177 29.48 -3.58 -10.87
N LEU A 178 28.68 -2.64 -10.38
CA LEU A 178 29.07 -1.25 -10.09
C LEU A 178 29.34 -1.12 -8.59
N VAL A 179 30.57 -0.77 -8.23
CA VAL A 179 30.98 -0.54 -6.84
C VAL A 179 31.55 0.87 -6.74
N ALA A 180 30.83 1.77 -6.08
CA ALA A 180 31.03 3.21 -6.21
C ALA A 180 31.40 3.90 -4.89
N VAL A 181 32.59 4.52 -4.86
CA VAL A 181 33.06 5.44 -3.79
C VAL A 181 33.05 6.90 -4.27
N GLY A 182 32.81 7.13 -5.55
CA GLY A 182 32.56 8.44 -6.16
C GLY A 182 31.14 8.53 -6.73
N THR A 183 30.64 9.77 -6.81
CA THR A 183 29.25 10.11 -7.13
C THR A 183 28.68 9.37 -8.33
N VAL A 184 27.50 8.78 -8.15
CA VAL A 184 26.70 8.15 -9.21
C VAL A 184 25.56 9.10 -9.61
N GLU A 185 25.51 9.45 -10.88
CA GLU A 185 24.43 10.22 -11.51
C GLU A 185 23.90 9.43 -12.70
N VAL A 186 22.65 8.99 -12.65
CA VAL A 186 21.98 8.19 -13.69
C VAL A 186 20.61 8.78 -13.93
N HIS A 187 20.33 9.23 -15.16
CA HIS A 187 19.04 9.87 -15.50
C HIS A 187 18.56 9.35 -16.85
N GLY A 188 17.59 8.44 -16.82
CA GLY A 188 16.80 8.06 -17.98
C GLY A 188 15.69 9.07 -18.27
N ALA A 189 15.03 8.92 -19.42
CA ALA A 189 13.80 9.64 -19.71
C ALA A 189 12.72 9.26 -18.70
N ALA A 190 12.02 10.27 -18.15
CA ALA A 190 10.90 10.07 -17.24
C ALA A 190 9.86 9.13 -17.85
N LYS A 191 9.32 8.20 -17.06
CA LYS A 191 8.34 7.20 -17.51
C LYS A 191 7.43 6.85 -16.34
N THR A 192 6.12 6.76 -16.57
CA THR A 192 5.15 6.33 -15.54
C THR A 192 5.51 4.92 -15.08
N PRO A 193 5.89 4.68 -13.81
CA PRO A 193 6.42 3.38 -13.39
C PRO A 193 5.32 2.35 -13.17
N HIS A 194 4.24 2.77 -12.54
CA HIS A 194 3.00 2.04 -12.34
C HIS A 194 1.83 3.04 -12.35
N THR A 195 0.61 2.55 -12.48
CA THR A 195 -0.63 3.35 -12.42
C THR A 195 -1.81 2.45 -12.09
N THR A 196 -2.84 3.04 -11.53
CA THR A 196 -4.20 2.52 -11.40
C THR A 196 -4.91 2.40 -12.77
N LEU A 197 -5.87 1.47 -12.85
CA LEU A 197 -6.74 1.24 -14.00
C LEU A 197 -8.13 1.80 -13.72
N ALA A 198 -8.73 2.46 -14.71
CA ALA A 198 -10.06 3.07 -14.60
C ALA A 198 -11.20 2.04 -14.46
N HIS A 199 -10.94 0.80 -14.90
CA HIS A 199 -11.84 -0.35 -14.78
C HIS A 199 -11.03 -1.61 -14.47
N HIS A 200 -11.61 -2.52 -13.69
CA HIS A 200 -11.00 -3.81 -13.36
C HIS A 200 -10.99 -4.72 -14.59
N PRO A 201 -9.83 -5.14 -15.12
CA PRO A 201 -9.79 -5.86 -16.38
C PRO A 201 -10.08 -7.36 -16.18
N THR A 202 -10.67 -7.98 -17.20
CA THR A 202 -11.19 -9.36 -17.16
C THR A 202 -10.53 -10.27 -18.19
N ALA A 203 -10.62 -11.59 -17.97
CA ALA A 203 -10.01 -12.60 -18.81
C ALA A 203 -10.50 -12.50 -20.27
N GLY A 204 -9.55 -12.44 -21.21
CA GLY A 204 -9.80 -12.28 -22.64
C GLY A 204 -9.80 -10.83 -23.15
N GLU A 205 -9.71 -9.82 -22.27
CA GLU A 205 -9.47 -8.44 -22.67
C GLU A 205 -8.03 -8.23 -23.18
N ALA A 206 -7.86 -7.26 -24.08
CA ALA A 206 -6.54 -6.85 -24.60
C ALA A 206 -6.37 -5.33 -24.57
N VAL A 207 -7.20 -4.62 -23.79
CA VAL A 207 -7.16 -3.17 -23.65
C VAL A 207 -7.18 -2.86 -22.17
N LEU A 208 -6.21 -2.10 -21.70
CA LEU A 208 -6.21 -1.52 -20.37
C LEU A 208 -6.58 -0.04 -20.51
N GLU A 209 -7.63 0.40 -19.82
CA GLU A 209 -7.93 1.82 -19.66
C GLU A 209 -7.29 2.30 -18.35
N LEU A 210 -6.31 3.18 -18.45
CA LEU A 210 -5.60 3.75 -17.30
C LEU A 210 -6.37 4.96 -16.74
N GLU A 211 -6.28 5.24 -15.44
CA GLU A 211 -6.92 6.45 -14.88
C GLU A 211 -6.36 7.75 -15.48
N ALA A 212 -5.06 7.75 -15.83
CA ALA A 212 -4.37 8.87 -16.44
C ALA A 212 -3.51 8.42 -17.63
N ALA A 213 -3.32 9.34 -18.60
CA ALA A 213 -2.44 9.09 -19.74
C ALA A 213 -0.97 8.91 -19.28
N PRO A 214 -0.30 7.78 -19.57
CA PRO A 214 1.00 7.46 -19.01
C PRO A 214 2.11 8.23 -19.72
N THR A 215 3.13 8.63 -18.96
CA THR A 215 4.32 9.28 -19.50
C THR A 215 5.23 8.26 -20.16
N ASN A 216 5.52 8.46 -21.45
CA ASN A 216 6.49 7.71 -22.25
C ASN A 216 6.31 6.18 -22.30
N TRP A 217 5.09 5.66 -22.10
CA TRP A 217 4.76 4.29 -22.49
C TRP A 217 4.67 4.19 -24.02
N GLN A 218 5.13 3.08 -24.59
CA GLN A 218 5.20 2.89 -26.05
C GLN A 218 5.07 1.42 -26.46
N ALA A 219 4.78 1.21 -27.74
CA ALA A 219 4.73 -0.13 -28.33
C ALA A 219 6.06 -0.89 -28.16
N GLY A 220 5.98 -2.12 -27.66
CA GLY A 220 7.12 -2.97 -27.33
C GLY A 220 7.60 -2.88 -25.88
N ASP A 221 7.02 -1.99 -25.05
CA ASP A 221 7.25 -2.01 -23.60
C ASP A 221 6.66 -3.27 -22.97
N ALA A 222 7.38 -3.87 -22.02
CA ALA A 222 6.85 -4.90 -21.12
C ALA A 222 6.11 -4.29 -19.93
N LEU A 223 4.89 -4.76 -19.70
CA LEU A 223 4.09 -4.48 -18.50
C LEU A 223 3.90 -5.74 -17.66
N VAL A 224 3.47 -5.54 -16.40
CA VAL A 224 2.86 -6.58 -15.58
C VAL A 224 1.53 -6.07 -15.04
N VAL A 225 0.48 -6.91 -15.14
CA VAL A 225 -0.80 -6.72 -14.44
C VAL A 225 -0.78 -7.64 -13.20
N PRO A 226 -0.86 -7.12 -11.96
CA PRO A 226 -0.80 -7.95 -10.75
C PRO A 226 -1.99 -8.90 -10.62
N GLY A 227 -1.72 -10.15 -10.25
CA GLY A 227 -2.77 -11.11 -9.91
C GLY A 227 -3.44 -10.76 -8.58
N VAL A 228 -4.77 -10.91 -8.52
CA VAL A 228 -5.58 -10.54 -7.36
C VAL A 228 -5.79 -11.68 -6.36
N SER A 229 -5.46 -12.92 -6.73
CA SER A 229 -5.53 -14.09 -5.83
C SER A 229 -4.29 -14.24 -4.94
N PRO A 230 -4.44 -14.46 -3.62
CA PRO A 230 -3.32 -14.85 -2.74
C PRO A 230 -2.93 -16.33 -2.94
N ARG A 231 -3.89 -17.14 -3.41
CA ARG A 231 -3.79 -18.60 -3.52
C ARG A 231 -2.96 -19.05 -4.72
N GLU A 232 -3.07 -18.36 -5.84
CA GLU A 232 -2.39 -18.70 -7.09
C GLU A 232 -1.60 -17.49 -7.61
N ASN A 233 -0.57 -17.74 -8.43
CA ASN A 233 0.11 -16.66 -9.14
C ASN A 233 -0.62 -16.35 -10.45
N GLN A 234 -1.36 -15.24 -10.45
CA GLN A 234 -2.08 -14.69 -11.61
C GLN A 234 -1.43 -13.40 -12.14
N ASP A 235 -0.16 -13.14 -11.84
CA ASP A 235 0.54 -11.98 -12.42
C ASP A 235 0.78 -12.21 -13.92
N GLU A 236 0.30 -11.28 -14.75
CA GLU A 236 0.41 -11.39 -16.21
C GLU A 236 1.48 -10.46 -16.79
N GLU A 237 2.52 -11.05 -17.37
CA GLU A 237 3.55 -10.35 -18.14
C GLU A 237 3.04 -10.15 -19.58
N VAL A 238 2.76 -8.90 -19.96
CA VAL A 238 2.15 -8.54 -21.25
C VAL A 238 2.96 -7.46 -21.99
N THR A 239 2.81 -7.38 -23.31
CA THR A 239 3.51 -6.43 -24.17
C THR A 239 2.57 -5.33 -24.66
N VAL A 240 2.99 -4.06 -24.59
CA VAL A 240 2.24 -2.96 -25.20
C VAL A 240 2.28 -3.08 -26.73
N ALA A 241 1.13 -3.15 -27.39
CA ALA A 241 1.02 -3.04 -28.84
C ALA A 241 0.86 -1.58 -29.31
N SER A 242 0.12 -0.75 -28.57
CA SER A 242 0.03 0.71 -28.81
C SER A 242 -0.59 1.47 -27.64
N VAL A 243 -0.24 2.75 -27.50
CA VAL A 243 -0.79 3.67 -26.49
C VAL A 243 -1.50 4.83 -27.19
N SER A 244 -2.67 5.24 -26.70
CA SER A 244 -3.46 6.36 -27.23
C SER A 244 -4.22 7.09 -26.12
N GLY A 245 -3.59 8.09 -25.51
CA GLY A 245 -4.15 8.74 -24.31
C GLY A 245 -3.98 7.82 -23.11
N SER A 246 -5.03 7.62 -22.33
CA SER A 246 -5.13 6.62 -21.25
C SER A 246 -5.28 5.18 -21.76
N THR A 247 -5.68 4.96 -23.01
CA THR A 247 -5.93 3.63 -23.56
C THR A 247 -4.63 2.93 -23.96
N VAL A 248 -4.39 1.73 -23.44
CA VAL A 248 -3.25 0.86 -23.77
C VAL A 248 -3.76 -0.44 -24.39
N GLN A 249 -3.48 -0.62 -25.68
CA GLN A 249 -3.71 -1.88 -26.38
C GLN A 249 -2.54 -2.83 -26.10
N LEU A 250 -2.84 -4.01 -25.56
CA LEU A 250 -1.92 -5.13 -25.36
C LEU A 250 -1.74 -5.93 -26.66
N ALA A 251 -0.61 -6.63 -26.80
CA ALA A 251 -0.33 -7.54 -27.90
C ALA A 251 -0.93 -8.94 -27.66
N GLU A 252 -1.02 -9.32 -26.40
CA GLU A 252 -1.67 -10.50 -25.85
C GLU A 252 -3.06 -10.13 -25.28
N THR A 253 -3.93 -11.13 -25.08
CA THR A 253 -5.11 -11.01 -24.22
C THR A 253 -4.79 -11.53 -22.83
N LEU A 254 -5.38 -10.94 -21.79
CA LEU A 254 -5.30 -11.46 -20.42
C LEU A 254 -5.88 -12.89 -20.34
N GLU A 255 -5.27 -13.73 -19.50
CA GLU A 255 -5.70 -15.09 -19.16
C GLU A 255 -6.59 -15.13 -17.90
N TYR A 256 -6.43 -14.19 -16.96
CA TYR A 256 -7.11 -14.15 -15.67
C TYR A 256 -8.00 -12.93 -15.48
N ASP A 257 -8.95 -13.04 -14.55
CA ASP A 257 -9.72 -11.90 -14.05
C ASP A 257 -8.91 -11.18 -12.98
N HIS A 258 -8.73 -9.87 -13.12
CA HIS A 258 -8.06 -9.03 -12.13
C HIS A 258 -9.08 -8.23 -11.30
N VAL A 259 -10.19 -8.85 -10.93
CA VAL A 259 -11.29 -8.18 -10.21
C VAL A 259 -11.09 -8.28 -8.69
N PRO A 260 -10.97 -7.15 -7.97
CA PRO A 260 -10.86 -7.13 -6.51
C PRO A 260 -12.19 -7.48 -5.81
N PRO A 261 -12.18 -7.80 -4.50
CA PRO A 261 -13.39 -8.22 -3.79
C PRO A 261 -14.43 -7.12 -3.56
N ALA A 262 -14.10 -5.85 -3.84
CA ALA A 262 -15.00 -4.70 -3.76
C ALA A 262 -14.70 -3.72 -4.90
N SER A 263 -15.73 -3.07 -5.44
CA SER A 263 -15.65 -2.27 -6.66
C SER A 263 -14.83 -0.98 -6.52
N ASP A 264 -14.58 -0.54 -5.29
CA ASP A 264 -13.85 0.68 -4.93
C ASP A 264 -12.36 0.45 -4.62
N LEU A 265 -11.87 -0.78 -4.82
CA LEU A 265 -10.46 -1.13 -4.69
C LEU A 265 -9.74 -1.03 -6.03
N ASP A 266 -8.47 -0.63 -5.99
CA ASP A 266 -7.67 -0.43 -7.19
C ASP A 266 -7.18 -1.72 -7.85
N THR A 267 -6.98 -1.62 -9.17
CA THR A 267 -6.20 -2.58 -9.96
C THR A 267 -5.14 -1.80 -10.74
N TYR A 268 -4.04 -2.46 -11.09
CA TYR A 268 -2.81 -1.75 -11.47
C TYR A 268 -2.16 -2.30 -12.75
N ALA A 269 -1.40 -1.46 -13.43
CA ALA A 269 -0.45 -1.88 -14.47
C ALA A 269 0.93 -1.25 -14.24
N LEU A 270 1.97 -2.10 -14.22
CA LEU A 270 3.35 -1.72 -13.93
C LEU A 270 4.16 -1.79 -15.23
N ASN A 271 4.98 -0.77 -15.54
CA ASN A 271 5.88 -0.77 -16.69
C ASN A 271 7.30 -1.10 -16.25
N LEU A 272 7.84 -2.23 -16.72
CA LEU A 272 9.17 -2.72 -16.33
C LEU A 272 10.32 -2.11 -17.14
N ASP A 273 10.02 -1.43 -18.26
CA ASP A 273 11.04 -1.03 -19.22
C ASP A 273 11.63 0.36 -18.97
N ARG A 274 12.96 0.44 -18.99
CA ARG A 274 13.73 1.70 -18.83
C ARG A 274 14.81 1.84 -19.89
N HIS A 275 15.11 3.09 -20.25
CA HIS A 275 16.09 3.46 -21.29
C HIS A 275 17.54 3.48 -20.80
N VAL A 276 17.77 3.51 -19.49
CA VAL A 276 19.08 3.20 -18.90
C VAL A 276 18.96 1.85 -18.20
N ARG A 277 19.82 0.90 -18.58
CA ARG A 277 19.72 -0.50 -18.13
C ARG A 277 21.05 -0.96 -17.55
N LEU A 278 21.09 -1.34 -16.29
CA LEU A 278 22.20 -2.06 -15.67
C LEU A 278 21.77 -3.52 -15.56
N ARG A 279 22.51 -4.47 -16.12
CA ARG A 279 22.07 -5.87 -16.19
C ARG A 279 23.17 -6.91 -16.08
N SER A 280 22.83 -8.11 -15.60
CA SER A 280 23.72 -9.28 -15.69
C SER A 280 23.62 -9.97 -17.05
N GLU A 281 24.74 -10.46 -17.58
CA GLU A 281 24.72 -11.38 -18.73
C GLU A 281 24.24 -12.79 -18.31
N SER A 282 24.76 -13.28 -17.17
CA SER A 282 24.47 -14.61 -16.61
C SER A 282 23.24 -14.60 -15.71
N THR A 283 22.38 -15.61 -15.87
CA THR A 283 21.28 -15.91 -14.94
C THR A 283 21.74 -16.70 -13.72
N GLU A 284 22.90 -17.38 -13.75
CA GLU A 284 23.45 -18.10 -12.58
C GLU A 284 23.84 -17.11 -11.48
N ILE A 285 23.18 -17.24 -10.32
CA ILE A 285 23.21 -16.31 -9.17
C ILE A 285 24.64 -15.91 -8.79
N LYS A 286 25.51 -16.89 -8.50
CA LYS A 286 26.90 -16.64 -8.04
C LYS A 286 27.79 -15.90 -9.08
N ARG A 287 27.30 -15.61 -10.29
CA ARG A 287 28.02 -14.92 -11.38
C ARG A 287 27.40 -13.58 -11.81
N ARG A 288 26.34 -13.13 -11.15
CA ARG A 288 25.65 -11.85 -11.48
C ARG A 288 26.43 -10.63 -11.03
N GLY A 289 26.14 -9.50 -11.66
CA GLY A 289 26.52 -8.18 -11.18
C GLY A 289 25.63 -7.74 -10.01
N HIS A 290 26.08 -6.71 -9.29
CA HIS A 290 25.33 -6.04 -8.22
C HIS A 290 25.64 -4.53 -8.28
N VAL A 291 24.88 -3.71 -7.56
CA VAL A 291 25.19 -2.27 -7.42
C VAL A 291 25.37 -1.94 -5.95
N MET A 292 26.54 -1.40 -5.60
CA MET A 292 26.91 -0.95 -4.25
C MET A 292 27.42 0.48 -4.33
N ILE A 293 26.80 1.39 -3.56
CA ILE A 293 27.11 2.83 -3.54
C ILE A 293 27.46 3.23 -2.11
N MET A 294 28.71 3.64 -1.91
CA MET A 294 29.33 4.05 -0.65
C MET A 294 29.68 5.56 -0.68
N SER A 295 28.91 6.36 -1.44
CA SER A 295 29.09 7.81 -1.52
C SER A 295 27.75 8.56 -1.50
N PRO A 296 27.48 9.45 -0.53
CA PRO A 296 26.19 10.13 -0.38
C PRO A 296 25.84 11.04 -1.57
N GLY A 297 24.57 11.42 -1.69
CA GLY A 297 24.09 12.33 -2.74
C GLY A 297 24.07 11.72 -4.14
N SER A 298 23.98 10.39 -4.27
CA SER A 298 23.90 9.73 -5.58
C SER A 298 22.46 9.70 -6.10
N THR A 299 22.28 10.02 -7.40
CA THR A 299 20.96 10.09 -8.04
C THR A 299 20.82 9.00 -9.10
N ILE A 300 19.71 8.26 -9.06
CA ILE A 300 19.35 7.21 -10.02
C ILE A 300 17.88 7.40 -10.38
N ARG A 301 17.61 8.02 -11.53
CA ARG A 301 16.25 8.32 -11.99
C ARG A 301 15.93 7.56 -13.28
N TYR A 302 14.80 6.87 -13.30
CA TYR A 302 14.26 6.14 -14.45
C TYR A 302 15.24 5.13 -15.08
N ALA A 303 15.97 4.40 -14.23
CA ALA A 303 16.88 3.33 -14.63
C ALA A 303 16.34 1.95 -14.23
N GLY A 304 16.66 0.93 -15.02
CA GLY A 304 16.31 -0.46 -14.76
C GLY A 304 17.52 -1.30 -14.37
N LEU A 305 17.34 -2.16 -13.38
CA LEU A 305 18.33 -3.01 -12.75
C LEU A 305 17.89 -4.47 -12.94
N TYR A 306 18.40 -5.12 -13.99
CA TYR A 306 17.86 -6.39 -14.49
C TYR A 306 18.76 -7.60 -14.22
N ASP A 307 18.18 -8.65 -13.63
CA ASP A 307 18.91 -9.85 -13.18
C ASP A 307 20.16 -9.51 -12.31
N LEU A 308 20.13 -8.41 -11.56
CA LEU A 308 21.19 -8.01 -10.63
C LEU A 308 21.01 -8.68 -9.27
N GLY A 309 22.04 -8.56 -8.43
CA GLY A 309 22.12 -9.19 -7.12
C GLY A 309 22.64 -10.63 -7.20
N ARG A 310 23.37 -11.05 -6.16
CA ARG A 310 23.92 -12.42 -6.01
C ARG A 310 24.04 -12.92 -4.57
N THR A 311 23.67 -12.12 -3.58
CA THR A 311 23.33 -12.66 -2.25
C THR A 311 22.02 -13.43 -2.42
N ASP A 312 22.04 -14.72 -2.12
CA ASP A 312 20.92 -15.65 -2.32
C ASP A 312 20.17 -15.81 -0.99
N LYS A 313 19.00 -15.18 -0.85
CA LYS A 313 18.22 -15.23 0.40
C LYS A 313 17.51 -16.58 0.63
N SER A 314 17.54 -17.50 -0.35
CA SER A 314 16.98 -18.85 -0.14
C SER A 314 17.76 -19.66 0.89
N ILE A 315 19.06 -19.42 1.00
CA ILE A 315 19.97 -19.99 1.99
C ILE A 315 20.53 -18.89 2.91
N PRO A 316 20.96 -19.20 4.14
CA PRO A 316 21.55 -18.18 5.00
C PRO A 316 22.79 -17.54 4.37
N PHE A 317 23.04 -16.26 4.63
CA PHE A 317 24.27 -15.61 4.18
C PHE A 317 25.48 -16.03 5.01
N SER A 318 26.67 -15.89 4.44
CA SER A 318 27.96 -16.04 5.12
C SER A 318 28.51 -14.68 5.56
N ASN A 319 28.73 -14.50 6.87
CA ASN A 319 29.34 -13.30 7.46
C ASN A 319 30.73 -13.66 8.05
N PRO A 320 31.83 -13.01 7.59
CA PRO A 320 33.19 -13.30 8.08
C PRO A 320 33.47 -12.85 9.52
N ALA A 321 32.60 -12.03 10.13
CA ALA A 321 32.74 -11.59 11.52
C ALA A 321 32.63 -12.78 12.49
N TYR A 322 31.67 -13.68 12.29
CA TYR A 322 31.48 -14.89 13.11
C TYR A 322 32.39 -16.03 12.64
N LYS A 323 33.71 -15.88 12.83
CA LYS A 323 34.73 -16.84 12.38
C LYS A 323 34.42 -18.29 12.80
N GLU A 324 34.90 -19.22 11.97
CA GLU A 324 34.70 -20.69 11.95
C GLU A 324 34.67 -21.49 13.28
N SER A 325 34.97 -20.88 14.44
CA SER A 325 35.03 -21.54 15.75
C SER A 325 33.71 -21.58 16.54
N GLU A 326 32.72 -20.75 16.21
CA GLU A 326 31.45 -20.67 16.99
C GLU A 326 30.28 -21.38 16.30
N ILE A 327 30.36 -21.57 14.98
CA ILE A 327 29.34 -22.28 14.21
C ILE A 327 29.62 -23.79 14.22
N ARG A 328 29.35 -24.47 15.36
CA ARG A 328 28.74 -25.82 15.49
C ARG A 328 29.08 -26.54 16.80
N ASN A 329 28.06 -27.23 17.33
CA ASN A 329 28.25 -28.53 17.99
C ASN A 329 27.21 -29.60 17.58
N ASP A 330 26.21 -29.25 16.75
CA ASP A 330 25.10 -30.12 16.33
C ASP A 330 25.08 -30.40 14.80
N GLY A 331 25.70 -29.55 13.99
CA GLY A 331 26.02 -29.83 12.59
C GLY A 331 25.12 -29.18 11.53
N VAL A 332 24.46 -28.04 11.81
CA VAL A 332 23.47 -27.47 10.87
C VAL A 332 24.07 -26.54 9.81
N PHE A 333 24.93 -25.54 10.13
CA PHE A 333 25.55 -24.67 9.10
C PHE A 333 27.07 -24.76 9.08
N ASP A 334 27.64 -25.05 7.91
CA ASP A 334 29.08 -25.13 7.58
C ASP A 334 29.18 -24.53 6.19
N LEU A 335 28.91 -23.22 6.18
CA LEU A 335 28.98 -22.38 4.99
C LEU A 335 30.41 -21.84 4.95
N ASP A 336 31.09 -22.05 3.82
CA ASP A 336 32.34 -21.33 3.56
C ASP A 336 32.06 -19.82 3.68
N VAL A 337 33.04 -19.03 4.15
CA VAL A 337 32.89 -17.56 4.22
C VAL A 337 32.46 -16.96 2.88
N ASN A 338 32.78 -17.61 1.76
CA ASN A 338 32.41 -17.23 0.41
C ASN A 338 31.17 -17.97 -0.15
N ASP A 339 30.48 -18.83 0.58
CA ASP A 339 29.36 -19.58 -0.02
C ASP A 339 28.18 -18.68 -0.42
N ASN A 340 27.81 -17.70 0.41
CA ASN A 340 26.70 -16.78 0.15
C ASN A 340 26.94 -15.42 0.82
N ARG A 341 27.90 -14.63 0.34
CA ARG A 341 28.24 -13.31 0.94
C ARG A 341 27.03 -12.36 0.99
N ARG A 342 26.82 -11.70 2.14
CA ARG A 342 25.88 -10.57 2.30
C ARG A 342 26.25 -9.37 1.42
N ALA A 343 25.37 -8.36 1.36
CA ALA A 343 25.63 -7.06 0.75
C ALA A 343 25.90 -7.08 -0.78
N ARG A 344 25.36 -8.04 -1.55
CA ARG A 344 25.46 -8.09 -3.02
C ARG A 344 24.06 -8.06 -3.64
N TYR A 345 23.37 -6.95 -3.48
CA TYR A 345 21.95 -6.76 -3.84
C TYR A 345 21.76 -6.05 -5.20
N ALA A 346 20.52 -5.90 -5.68
CA ALA A 346 20.26 -5.26 -6.97
C ALA A 346 20.65 -3.77 -6.95
N LEU A 347 20.20 -3.03 -5.93
CA LEU A 347 20.68 -1.69 -5.58
C LEU A 347 20.91 -1.59 -4.07
N HIS A 348 22.13 -1.24 -3.66
CA HIS A 348 22.55 -1.13 -2.26
C HIS A 348 23.24 0.21 -2.00
N TYR A 349 22.58 1.09 -1.24
CA TYR A 349 23.21 2.23 -0.60
C TYR A 349 23.81 1.75 0.72
N HIS A 350 25.13 1.71 0.80
CA HIS A 350 25.87 1.00 1.83
C HIS A 350 26.70 1.98 2.65
N GLU A 351 26.35 2.12 3.93
CA GLU A 351 27.16 2.78 4.98
C GLU A 351 27.61 4.22 4.67
N THR A 352 26.82 4.98 3.90
CA THR A 352 27.13 6.38 3.56
C THR A 352 26.96 7.37 4.72
N GLY A 353 26.42 6.87 5.84
CA GLY A 353 26.10 7.56 7.08
C GLY A 353 24.65 8.05 7.09
N PRO A 354 23.88 7.80 8.16
CA PRO A 354 22.53 8.32 8.35
C PRO A 354 22.58 9.81 8.76
N ARG A 355 22.97 10.68 7.82
CA ARG A 355 23.29 12.09 8.10
C ARG A 355 22.43 13.04 7.28
N THR A 356 21.80 13.99 7.95
CA THR A 356 21.02 15.07 7.33
C THR A 356 21.86 16.30 6.91
N ASP A 357 23.18 16.26 7.12
CA ASP A 357 24.13 17.31 6.70
C ASP A 357 24.68 17.11 5.28
N VAL A 358 24.31 16.00 4.63
CA VAL A 358 24.63 15.67 3.24
C VAL A 358 23.34 15.51 2.42
N GLU A 359 23.47 15.69 1.10
CA GLU A 359 22.38 15.39 0.17
C GLU A 359 21.98 13.90 0.28
N PRO A 360 20.68 13.58 0.35
CA PRO A 360 20.20 12.20 0.32
C PRO A 360 20.55 11.53 -1.01
N HIS A 361 20.61 10.20 -0.99
CA HIS A 361 20.45 9.43 -2.23
C HIS A 361 19.02 9.59 -2.73
N ASP A 362 18.85 9.50 -4.04
CA ASP A 362 17.53 9.55 -4.68
C ASP A 362 17.44 8.46 -5.75
N ALA A 363 16.51 7.53 -5.57
CA ALA A 363 16.06 6.58 -6.56
C ALA A 363 14.62 6.91 -6.99
N THR A 364 14.43 7.59 -8.12
CA THR A 364 13.09 7.93 -8.63
C THR A 364 12.71 7.06 -9.83
N GLY A 365 11.52 6.48 -9.86
CA GLY A 365 10.96 5.82 -11.06
C GLY A 365 11.75 4.62 -11.58
N CYS A 366 12.61 4.01 -10.74
CA CYS A 366 13.49 2.92 -11.13
C CYS A 366 12.78 1.56 -11.15
N VAL A 367 13.43 0.55 -11.75
CA VAL A 367 12.92 -0.83 -11.81
C VAL A 367 13.98 -1.81 -11.31
N VAL A 368 13.65 -2.67 -10.35
CA VAL A 368 14.36 -3.93 -10.10
C VAL A 368 13.48 -5.06 -10.61
N ALA A 369 13.93 -5.81 -11.62
CA ALA A 369 13.13 -6.86 -12.25
C ALA A 369 14.01 -7.93 -12.93
N PRO A 370 13.43 -9.05 -13.39
CA PRO A 370 14.10 -9.91 -14.36
C PRO A 370 14.20 -9.20 -15.73
N ARG A 371 15.16 -9.57 -16.59
CA ARG A 371 15.21 -9.01 -17.95
C ARG A 371 14.13 -9.60 -18.86
N THR A 372 13.57 -8.75 -19.72
CA THR A 372 12.55 -9.10 -20.72
C THR A 372 13.14 -9.70 -22.00
N ASP A 373 14.45 -9.52 -22.25
CA ASP A 373 15.08 -9.76 -23.56
C ASP A 373 15.94 -11.05 -23.67
N GLY A 374 15.77 -12.02 -22.76
CA GLY A 374 16.67 -13.18 -22.67
C GLY A 374 16.08 -14.50 -22.16
N ASN A 375 16.94 -15.52 -22.05
CA ASN A 375 16.56 -16.88 -21.65
C ASN A 375 16.28 -16.98 -20.15
N GLY A 376 15.02 -16.73 -19.75
CA GLY A 376 14.46 -17.08 -18.45
C GLY A 376 14.37 -15.91 -17.47
N TRP A 377 13.17 -15.68 -16.95
CA TRP A 377 12.87 -14.69 -15.92
C TRP A 377 13.33 -15.21 -14.55
N THR A 378 14.43 -14.66 -14.04
CA THR A 378 14.97 -15.00 -12.72
C THR A 378 15.43 -13.71 -12.04
N GLY A 379 14.54 -13.05 -11.31
CA GLY A 379 14.75 -11.71 -10.74
C GLY A 379 15.78 -11.68 -9.62
N SER A 380 15.63 -10.76 -8.67
CA SER A 380 16.66 -10.59 -7.63
C SER A 380 16.70 -11.83 -6.71
N PRO A 381 17.86 -12.49 -6.53
CA PRO A 381 17.99 -13.66 -5.65
C PRO A 381 18.07 -13.30 -4.17
N GLY A 382 18.11 -12.00 -3.86
CA GLY A 382 18.05 -11.42 -2.53
C GLY A 382 17.42 -10.04 -2.64
N TRP A 383 17.61 -9.18 -1.65
CA TRP A 383 16.92 -7.88 -1.58
C TRP A 383 17.04 -7.02 -2.85
N GLY A 384 15.98 -6.26 -3.13
CA GLY A 384 15.87 -5.38 -4.30
C GLY A 384 16.54 -4.02 -4.08
N PHE A 385 15.79 -3.09 -3.49
CA PHE A 385 16.26 -1.77 -3.06
C PHE A 385 16.66 -1.83 -1.60
N VAL A 386 17.93 -1.51 -1.30
CA VAL A 386 18.48 -1.57 0.06
C VAL A 386 19.05 -0.21 0.46
N ASN A 387 18.46 0.37 1.50
CA ASN A 387 19.03 1.46 2.27
C ASN A 387 19.71 0.85 3.50
N HIS A 388 21.02 1.02 3.65
CA HIS A 388 21.78 0.45 4.76
C HIS A 388 22.69 1.53 5.35
N GLN A 389 22.47 1.88 6.61
CA GLN A 389 23.14 2.96 7.35
C GLN A 389 23.31 4.25 6.51
N SER A 390 22.28 4.62 5.74
CA SER A 390 22.33 5.70 4.75
C SER A 390 21.09 6.59 4.83
N TYR A 391 21.12 7.72 4.10
CA TYR A 391 20.00 8.64 3.93
C TYR A 391 19.52 8.57 2.48
N ALA A 392 18.34 7.98 2.22
CA ALA A 392 17.87 7.70 0.87
C ALA A 392 16.36 7.91 0.68
N HIS A 393 16.00 8.59 -0.40
CA HIS A 393 14.65 8.62 -0.95
C HIS A 393 14.54 7.58 -2.06
N VAL A 394 13.50 6.75 -2.02
CA VAL A 394 13.16 5.77 -3.07
C VAL A 394 11.70 6.00 -3.42
N HIS A 395 11.45 6.64 -4.56
CA HIS A 395 10.12 7.11 -4.96
C HIS A 395 9.72 6.54 -6.31
N ASP A 396 8.42 6.28 -6.50
CA ASP A 396 7.84 5.78 -7.75
C ASP A 396 8.51 4.50 -8.30
N CYS A 397 9.23 3.72 -7.49
CA CYS A 397 10.01 2.58 -7.97
C CYS A 397 9.18 1.30 -8.05
N VAL A 398 9.45 0.47 -9.06
CA VAL A 398 8.87 -0.87 -9.21
C VAL A 398 9.93 -1.92 -8.85
N SER A 399 9.54 -2.89 -8.06
CA SER A 399 10.36 -4.06 -7.71
C SER A 399 9.54 -5.33 -7.98
N TYR A 400 10.00 -6.17 -8.91
CA TYR A 400 9.26 -7.35 -9.39
C TYR A 400 10.09 -8.63 -9.29
N LYS A 401 9.47 -9.74 -8.84
CA LYS A 401 10.08 -11.07 -8.69
C LYS A 401 11.39 -11.06 -7.89
N VAL A 402 11.26 -10.81 -6.58
CA VAL A 402 12.39 -10.79 -5.63
C VAL A 402 12.33 -12.02 -4.71
N PHE A 403 13.48 -12.57 -4.33
CA PHE A 403 13.56 -13.52 -3.22
C PHE A 403 13.93 -12.74 -1.93
N GLY A 404 13.08 -12.83 -0.91
CA GLY A 404 13.16 -11.99 0.28
C GLY A 404 12.42 -10.67 0.11
N SER A 405 12.95 -9.58 0.69
CA SER A 405 12.36 -8.23 0.68
C SER A 405 12.55 -7.46 -0.64
N HIS A 406 11.49 -6.80 -1.15
CA HIS A 406 11.62 -5.89 -2.30
C HIS A 406 12.31 -4.57 -1.95
N PHE A 407 11.90 -3.95 -0.83
CA PHE A 407 12.45 -2.73 -0.27
C PHE A 407 12.89 -3.01 1.17
N GLN A 408 14.08 -2.58 1.55
CA GLN A 408 14.76 -3.00 2.78
C GLN A 408 15.49 -1.84 3.46
N THR A 409 15.34 -1.71 4.78
CA THR A 409 16.36 -1.13 5.66
C THR A 409 17.10 -2.22 6.44
N GLU A 410 18.42 -2.11 6.61
CA GLU A 410 19.28 -3.22 7.09
C GLU A 410 19.62 -3.15 8.58
N THR A 411 19.69 -1.97 9.21
CA THR A 411 20.24 -1.83 10.59
C THR A 411 19.40 -1.04 11.60
N GLY A 412 18.44 -0.25 11.14
CA GLY A 412 17.49 0.49 11.96
C GLY A 412 17.80 1.97 12.19
N VAL A 413 18.96 2.45 11.73
CA VAL A 413 19.38 3.86 11.81
C VAL A 413 19.18 4.62 10.50
N GLU A 414 18.68 3.97 9.45
CA GLU A 414 18.48 4.56 8.13
C GLU A 414 17.50 5.73 8.12
N LEU A 415 17.79 6.75 7.30
CA LEU A 415 16.93 7.92 7.11
C LEU A 415 16.34 7.94 5.70
N GLY A 416 15.21 8.64 5.54
CA GLY A 416 14.67 9.03 4.24
C GLY A 416 13.20 8.65 4.05
N SER A 417 12.83 8.22 2.85
CA SER A 417 11.44 7.82 2.58
C SER A 417 11.28 6.85 1.42
N PHE A 418 10.34 5.92 1.57
CA PHE A 418 9.78 5.07 0.53
C PHE A 418 8.36 5.59 0.22
N VAL A 419 8.17 6.17 -0.96
CA VAL A 419 6.90 6.81 -1.35
C VAL A 419 6.43 6.32 -2.72
N ASN A 420 5.15 5.97 -2.85
CA ASN A 420 4.54 5.56 -4.13
C ASN A 420 5.28 4.41 -4.85
N ASN A 421 5.89 3.47 -4.11
CA ASN A 421 6.59 2.34 -4.71
C ASN A 421 5.68 1.12 -4.86
N PHE A 422 6.00 0.24 -5.82
CA PHE A 422 5.28 -1.00 -6.05
C PHE A 422 6.19 -2.23 -5.85
N ALA A 423 5.88 -3.06 -4.86
CA ALA A 423 6.51 -4.36 -4.61
C ALA A 423 5.59 -5.49 -5.10
N LEU A 424 5.95 -6.13 -6.22
CA LEU A 424 5.15 -7.21 -6.83
C LEU A 424 5.88 -8.56 -6.78
N ARG A 425 5.25 -9.53 -6.11
CA ARG A 425 5.62 -10.95 -6.09
C ARG A 425 7.00 -11.23 -5.48
N SER A 426 7.03 -11.40 -4.16
CA SER A 426 8.16 -12.07 -3.51
C SER A 426 8.03 -13.58 -3.51
N THR A 427 9.19 -14.22 -3.50
CA THR A 427 9.41 -15.56 -2.98
C THR A 427 10.21 -15.45 -1.68
N GLY A 428 10.24 -16.50 -0.87
CA GLY A 428 10.91 -16.50 0.43
C GLY A 428 11.22 -17.92 0.86
N SER A 429 12.08 -18.07 1.88
CA SER A 429 12.58 -19.38 2.29
C SER A 429 11.51 -20.31 2.88
N GLY A 430 10.42 -19.74 3.38
CA GLY A 430 9.37 -20.46 4.10
C GLY A 430 9.70 -20.75 5.57
N ASP A 431 10.85 -20.28 6.07
CA ASP A 431 11.18 -20.29 7.50
C ASP A 431 10.44 -19.15 8.23
N ASP A 432 10.19 -19.30 9.54
CA ASP A 432 9.79 -18.21 10.45
C ASP A 432 10.84 -17.08 10.38
N PRO A 433 10.47 -15.78 10.30
CA PRO A 433 11.43 -14.68 10.32
C PRO A 433 12.44 -14.78 11.47
N ASP A 434 12.01 -15.08 12.71
CA ASP A 434 12.93 -15.21 13.87
C ASP A 434 14.06 -16.27 13.65
N PHE A 435 13.86 -17.23 12.73
CA PHE A 435 14.72 -18.41 12.56
C PHE A 435 16.15 -18.06 12.14
N ARG A 436 16.35 -16.91 11.49
CA ARG A 436 17.64 -16.43 10.99
C ARG A 436 18.00 -15.04 11.53
N GLU A 437 17.64 -14.72 12.77
CA GLU A 437 17.66 -13.31 13.23
C GLU A 437 18.10 -13.04 14.70
N VAL A 438 18.32 -14.05 15.55
CA VAL A 438 18.42 -13.84 17.02
C VAL A 438 19.71 -14.33 17.66
N VAL A 439 20.74 -13.49 17.79
CA VAL A 439 21.92 -13.82 18.62
C VAL A 439 21.56 -13.83 20.12
N ALA A 440 21.24 -15.02 20.63
CA ALA A 440 21.23 -15.50 22.02
C ALA A 440 20.54 -14.69 23.14
N TRP A 441 19.51 -15.28 23.78
CA TRP A 441 19.41 -15.36 25.26
C TRP A 441 18.52 -16.52 25.76
N ALA A 442 18.92 -17.09 26.91
CA ALA A 442 18.15 -17.86 27.90
C ALA A 442 17.70 -19.33 27.67
N ASP A 443 17.26 -19.83 26.50
CA ASP A 443 16.88 -21.28 26.40
C ASP A 443 17.18 -21.98 25.05
N HIS A 444 17.56 -21.25 23.99
CA HIS A 444 17.89 -21.84 22.67
C HIS A 444 19.38 -22.25 22.55
N ALA A 445 19.90 -22.96 23.55
CA ALA A 445 21.34 -23.18 23.81
C ALA A 445 22.15 -23.98 22.74
N ASN A 446 21.62 -24.22 21.54
CA ASN A 446 22.29 -24.99 20.48
C ASN A 446 22.29 -24.35 19.08
N ARG A 447 21.66 -23.19 18.84
CA ARG A 447 21.61 -22.57 17.50
C ARG A 447 22.49 -21.31 17.42
N PRO A 448 23.61 -21.34 16.66
CA PRO A 448 24.29 -20.11 16.25
C PRO A 448 23.42 -19.41 15.21
N LEU A 449 23.02 -18.19 15.51
CA LEU A 449 22.12 -17.39 14.69
C LEU A 449 22.92 -16.32 13.94
N ILE A 450 22.49 -16.07 12.71
CA ILE A 450 23.09 -15.13 11.75
C ILE A 450 22.12 -13.93 11.69
N ASP A 451 22.58 -12.73 11.38
CA ASP A 451 21.71 -11.54 11.23
C ASP A 451 21.10 -11.47 9.80
N ASP A 452 20.42 -12.54 9.35
CA ASP A 452 19.95 -12.74 7.96
C ASP A 452 18.45 -12.43 7.78
N TYR A 453 18.07 -11.17 7.90
CA TYR A 453 16.68 -10.68 7.89
C TYR A 453 15.96 -10.78 6.53
N GLY A 454 14.63 -10.63 6.54
CA GLY A 454 13.83 -10.39 5.33
C GLY A 454 13.95 -11.48 4.26
N HIS A 455 14.21 -12.72 4.68
CA HIS A 455 14.37 -13.91 3.83
C HIS A 455 13.03 -14.62 3.58
N ASN A 456 12.01 -14.31 4.37
CA ASN A 456 10.69 -14.93 4.41
C ASN A 456 9.76 -14.51 3.25
N GLY A 457 10.12 -13.46 2.49
CA GLY A 457 9.39 -12.97 1.32
C GLY A 457 8.38 -11.90 1.68
N VAL A 458 8.83 -10.64 1.61
CA VAL A 458 8.09 -9.47 2.11
C VAL A 458 8.14 -8.33 1.08
N GLY A 459 7.12 -7.48 1.01
CA GLY A 459 7.17 -6.27 0.19
C GLY A 459 8.19 -5.28 0.75
N PHE A 460 7.84 -4.68 1.88
CA PHE A 460 8.64 -3.65 2.54
C PHE A 460 9.10 -4.13 3.92
N TRP A 461 10.41 -4.17 4.15
CA TRP A 461 11.02 -4.54 5.43
C TRP A 461 11.76 -3.34 6.02
N LEU A 462 11.36 -2.95 7.23
CA LEU A 462 11.81 -1.72 7.89
C LEU A 462 12.37 -2.05 9.28
N HIS A 463 13.70 -2.10 9.42
CA HIS A 463 14.37 -2.21 10.72
C HIS A 463 14.30 -0.93 11.57
N GLY A 464 14.09 0.22 10.91
CA GLY A 464 14.15 1.54 11.53
C GLY A 464 12.88 2.35 11.25
N PRO A 465 12.31 3.04 12.25
CA PRO A 465 11.11 3.87 12.08
C PRO A 465 11.40 5.24 11.43
N LEU A 466 12.67 5.55 11.13
CA LEU A 466 13.11 6.85 10.58
C LEU A 466 13.01 6.98 9.05
N VAL A 467 12.53 5.93 8.36
CA VAL A 467 12.14 5.97 6.96
C VAL A 467 10.62 6.08 6.87
N LEU A 468 10.13 7.19 6.32
CA LEU A 468 8.71 7.41 6.04
C LEU A 468 8.24 6.42 4.96
N ASN A 469 7.10 5.75 5.17
CA ASN A 469 6.51 4.76 4.27
C ASN A 469 5.09 5.23 3.89
N GLU A 470 4.91 5.75 2.68
CA GLU A 470 3.70 6.46 2.25
C GLU A 470 3.25 6.02 0.84
N ASP A 471 1.95 5.75 0.65
CA ASP A 471 1.32 5.42 -0.64
C ASP A 471 1.94 4.23 -1.41
N ASN A 472 2.62 3.30 -0.72
CA ASN A 472 3.25 2.15 -1.37
C ASN A 472 2.29 0.98 -1.51
N VAL A 473 2.47 0.18 -2.57
CA VAL A 473 1.66 -1.01 -2.85
C VAL A 473 2.52 -2.28 -2.77
N ALA A 474 2.07 -3.26 -1.99
CA ALA A 474 2.71 -4.56 -1.84
C ALA A 474 1.75 -5.69 -2.29
N ALA A 475 2.01 -6.27 -3.45
CA ALA A 475 1.14 -7.27 -4.07
C ALA A 475 1.81 -8.64 -4.20
N GLY A 476 1.05 -9.73 -4.03
CA GLY A 476 1.50 -11.09 -4.33
C GLY A 476 2.62 -11.62 -3.41
N GLN A 477 2.84 -11.00 -2.26
CA GLN A 477 3.96 -11.31 -1.36
C GLN A 477 3.78 -12.69 -0.70
N ARG A 478 4.87 -13.46 -0.54
CA ARG A 478 4.80 -14.80 0.07
C ARG A 478 4.33 -14.75 1.52
N ASN A 479 4.88 -13.82 2.28
CA ASN A 479 4.54 -13.59 3.68
C ASN A 479 3.82 -12.25 3.79
N HIS A 480 4.48 -11.18 4.23
CA HIS A 480 3.83 -9.91 4.53
C HIS A 480 3.93 -8.90 3.38
N GLY A 481 2.91 -8.06 3.22
CA GLY A 481 3.05 -6.81 2.45
C GLY A 481 4.12 -5.90 3.09
N PHE A 482 3.99 -5.67 4.40
CA PHE A 482 4.83 -4.76 5.17
C PHE A 482 5.30 -5.41 6.48
N ALA A 483 6.56 -5.21 6.85
CA ALA A 483 7.13 -5.69 8.11
C ALA A 483 8.01 -4.61 8.76
N TYR A 484 7.51 -4.01 9.82
CA TYR A 484 8.25 -3.12 10.72
C TYR A 484 8.89 -3.96 11.82
N TRP A 485 10.21 -4.06 11.80
CA TRP A 485 11.00 -4.83 12.75
C TRP A 485 11.92 -3.90 13.54
N THR A 486 11.31 -3.02 14.35
CA THR A 486 12.03 -1.90 14.97
C THR A 486 12.99 -2.38 16.05
N ARG A 487 14.24 -2.63 15.66
CA ARG A 487 15.37 -2.98 16.52
C ARG A 487 16.62 -2.41 15.87
N ALA A 488 17.29 -1.49 16.54
CA ALA A 488 18.61 -1.07 16.09
C ALA A 488 19.59 -2.22 16.29
N ILE A 489 20.45 -2.45 15.30
CA ILE A 489 21.61 -3.32 15.45
C ILE A 489 22.76 -2.45 15.95
N GLY A 490 23.40 -2.86 17.05
CA GLY A 490 24.38 -2.07 17.81
C GLY A 490 25.72 -1.79 17.12
N ASP A 491 25.77 -1.84 15.78
CA ASP A 491 26.99 -1.64 14.97
C ASP A 491 27.35 -0.16 14.80
N TYR A 492 26.44 0.79 15.07
CA TYR A 492 26.77 2.24 15.11
C TYR A 492 27.05 2.74 16.54
N VAL A 493 27.98 2.07 17.23
CA VAL A 493 28.75 2.69 18.31
C VAL A 493 30.02 3.25 17.65
N PRO A 494 30.25 4.58 17.62
CA PRO A 494 31.50 5.13 17.12
C PRO A 494 32.68 4.53 17.90
N ASP A 495 33.67 4.00 17.17
CA ASP A 495 34.83 3.32 17.76
C ASP A 495 35.66 4.26 18.66
N GLU A 496 35.46 4.14 19.98
CA GLU A 496 36.40 4.35 21.10
C GLU A 496 35.59 4.11 22.38
N VAL A 497 35.86 3.12 23.24
CA VAL A 497 37.16 2.85 23.89
C VAL A 497 37.42 1.35 24.07
N ASP A 498 38.45 0.84 23.40
CA ASP A 498 39.08 -0.45 23.71
C ASP A 498 39.92 -0.30 25.01
N ASP A 499 39.30 -0.51 26.18
CA ASP A 499 40.01 -0.61 27.47
C ASP A 499 40.18 -2.09 27.90
N PRO A 500 41.30 -2.74 27.56
CA PRO A 500 41.60 -4.12 27.95
C PRO A 500 41.92 -4.31 29.45
N ALA A 501 41.57 -3.35 30.31
CA ALA A 501 41.86 -3.38 31.75
C ALA A 501 40.79 -4.05 32.64
N VAL A 502 39.61 -4.42 32.13
CA VAL A 502 38.58 -5.14 32.92
C VAL A 502 38.99 -6.61 33.11
N PRO A 503 39.34 -7.06 34.33
CA PRO A 503 39.78 -8.44 34.53
C PRO A 503 38.58 -9.40 34.56
N PRO A 504 38.75 -10.71 34.21
CA PRO A 504 37.65 -11.69 34.11
C PRO A 504 36.90 -12.06 35.40
N ALA A 505 37.03 -11.27 36.46
CA ALA A 505 36.44 -11.50 37.78
C ALA A 505 35.11 -10.77 38.02
N GLU A 506 34.63 -9.95 37.08
CA GLU A 506 33.31 -9.30 37.16
C GLU A 506 32.17 -10.09 36.48
N LEU A 507 32.48 -11.25 35.87
CA LEU A 507 31.49 -12.15 35.25
C LEU A 507 30.58 -12.91 36.25
N ASP A 508 30.84 -12.81 37.56
CA ASP A 508 30.06 -13.43 38.65
C ASP A 508 29.15 -12.41 39.39
N ARG A 509 28.93 -11.20 38.85
CA ARG A 509 27.99 -10.21 39.40
C ARG A 509 26.55 -10.49 38.91
N GLU A 510 25.58 -10.45 39.82
CA GLU A 510 24.16 -10.32 39.45
C GLU A 510 23.95 -9.00 38.70
N ILE A 511 23.44 -9.09 37.47
CA ILE A 511 23.17 -7.94 36.59
C ILE A 511 22.16 -7.02 37.28
N GLU A 512 22.54 -5.76 37.54
CA GLU A 512 21.62 -4.75 38.07
C GLU A 512 21.03 -3.91 36.92
N GLU A 513 19.94 -3.18 37.21
CA GLU A 513 19.19 -2.39 36.23
C GLU A 513 20.03 -1.31 35.53
N SER A 514 21.15 -0.89 36.14
CA SER A 514 22.15 0.01 35.56
C SER A 514 23.08 -0.64 34.53
N ASP A 515 23.20 -1.97 34.51
CA ASP A 515 23.97 -2.71 33.51
C ASP A 515 23.13 -2.99 32.25
N ILE A 516 21.79 -2.95 32.35
CA ILE A 516 20.84 -3.13 31.23
C ILE A 516 21.01 -2.01 30.17
N GLY A 517 21.39 -0.80 30.60
CA GLY A 517 21.68 0.33 29.70
C GLY A 517 22.95 0.19 28.84
N ARG A 518 23.69 -0.92 28.94
CA ARG A 518 24.88 -1.20 28.11
C ARG A 518 24.66 -2.25 27.01
N HIS A 519 23.46 -2.84 26.94
CA HIS A 519 23.13 -3.90 25.98
C HIS A 519 21.88 -3.60 25.13
N ARG A 520 21.49 -2.32 25.06
CA ARG A 520 20.59 -1.76 24.04
C ARG A 520 21.38 -0.72 23.26
N GLY A 521 21.34 -0.78 21.93
CA GLY A 521 22.07 0.13 21.04
C GLY A 521 21.45 1.51 21.03
N THR A 522 21.86 2.36 21.97
CA THR A 522 21.42 3.74 22.02
C THR A 522 21.86 4.50 20.77
N ILE A 523 20.91 5.16 20.09
CA ILE A 523 21.19 5.92 18.86
C ILE A 523 21.97 7.21 19.24
N PRO A 524 23.21 7.41 18.75
CA PRO A 524 23.96 8.65 18.99
C PRO A 524 23.50 9.78 18.06
N ASN A 525 23.78 11.03 18.45
CA ASN A 525 23.66 12.25 17.61
C ASN A 525 22.25 12.81 17.30
N VAL A 526 21.33 12.86 18.27
CA VAL A 526 20.27 13.90 18.22
C VAL A 526 20.86 15.22 18.77
N PRO A 527 20.95 16.33 17.99
CA PRO A 527 21.63 17.53 18.48
C PRO A 527 20.81 18.24 19.56
N ALA A 528 21.43 18.51 20.71
CA ALA A 528 20.79 19.05 21.91
C ALA A 528 19.85 20.28 21.77
N PRO A 529 20.04 21.26 20.85
CA PRO A 529 19.13 22.41 20.77
C PRO A 529 17.77 22.13 20.08
N TYR A 530 17.43 20.86 19.83
CA TYR A 530 16.20 20.45 19.16
C TYR A 530 15.16 19.73 20.07
N ALA A 531 15.53 19.32 21.29
CA ALA A 531 14.77 18.37 22.10
C ALA A 531 13.66 18.94 23.03
N ASP A 532 12.90 19.97 22.61
CA ASP A 532 12.04 20.73 23.55
C ASP A 532 10.84 21.48 22.90
N ASP A 533 9.82 20.75 22.40
CA ASP A 533 8.42 21.25 22.28
C ASP A 533 7.40 20.11 22.00
N ARG A 534 6.08 20.40 22.04
CA ARG A 534 4.97 19.40 21.98
C ARG A 534 4.36 19.23 20.58
N PRO A 535 3.68 18.08 20.29
CA PRO A 535 3.02 17.84 19.00
C PRO A 535 2.00 18.90 18.59
N SER A 536 1.94 19.18 17.28
CA SER A 536 0.87 19.95 16.64
C SER A 536 0.68 19.49 15.18
N GLU A 537 -0.49 19.76 14.61
CA GLU A 537 -0.97 19.29 13.28
C GLU A 537 -0.10 19.70 12.06
N GLN A 538 1.03 20.42 12.25
CA GLN A 538 1.79 21.03 11.15
C GLN A 538 3.26 20.62 11.05
N HIS A 539 3.79 19.79 11.96
CA HIS A 539 5.22 19.53 12.03
C HIS A 539 5.54 18.05 12.15
N ASN A 540 6.09 17.50 11.07
CA ASN A 540 6.86 16.26 11.10
C ASN A 540 7.83 16.20 9.90
N VAL A 541 8.82 17.12 9.87
CA VAL A 541 9.73 17.24 8.71
C VAL A 541 11.16 17.69 9.04
N ALA A 542 12.18 16.95 8.59
CA ALA A 542 13.54 17.43 8.41
C ALA A 542 13.57 18.66 7.47
N PRO A 543 14.42 19.68 7.71
CA PRO A 543 14.32 20.94 6.97
C PRO A 543 14.38 20.76 5.44
N GLU A 544 13.33 21.23 4.76
CA GLU A 544 13.16 21.24 3.29
C GLU A 544 12.72 19.90 2.64
N SER A 545 12.42 18.84 3.39
CA SER A 545 11.75 17.61 2.86
C SER A 545 10.24 17.58 3.19
N ALA A 546 9.62 16.38 3.24
CA ALA A 546 8.24 16.14 3.71
C ALA A 546 8.12 15.14 4.90
N GLY A 547 9.23 14.67 5.51
CA GLY A 547 9.22 13.63 6.57
C GLY A 547 10.22 13.83 7.73
N PRO A 548 10.02 13.18 8.91
CA PRO A 548 10.15 13.70 10.29
C PRO A 548 11.39 14.46 10.79
N ASN A 549 11.16 15.29 11.82
CA ASN A 549 12.19 16.02 12.60
C ASN A 549 12.49 15.27 13.91
N VAL A 550 13.61 14.56 13.99
CA VAL A 550 14.01 13.71 15.15
C VAL A 550 14.08 14.49 16.49
N ALA A 551 14.20 15.82 16.39
CA ALA A 551 14.01 16.80 17.46
C ALA A 551 12.95 16.46 18.51
N GLU A 552 11.72 16.22 18.08
CA GLU A 552 10.52 16.35 18.92
C GLU A 552 10.10 15.01 19.57
N PHE A 553 10.81 13.92 19.28
CA PHE A 553 10.35 12.55 19.56
C PHE A 553 11.34 11.68 20.37
N ALA A 554 12.50 12.24 20.74
CA ALA A 554 13.49 11.53 21.52
C ALA A 554 13.18 11.54 23.02
N HIS A 555 12.76 10.40 23.59
CA HIS A 555 12.94 10.15 25.02
C HIS A 555 14.44 9.98 25.30
N ALA A 556 15.07 11.07 25.75
CA ALA A 556 16.45 11.05 26.21
C ALA A 556 16.59 10.08 27.41
N THR A 557 17.12 8.87 27.18
CA THR A 557 17.38 7.88 28.23
C THR A 557 18.58 8.27 29.09
N ASP A 558 19.58 8.91 28.49
CA ASP A 558 20.73 9.46 29.19
C ASP A 558 21.30 10.66 28.41
N THR A 559 22.10 11.49 29.09
CA THR A 559 22.90 12.55 28.46
C THR A 559 24.30 12.51 29.04
N ALA A 560 25.29 12.16 28.22
CA ALA A 560 26.69 12.09 28.63
C ALA A 560 27.23 13.46 29.08
N ASP A 561 28.33 13.43 29.85
CA ASP A 561 29.05 14.61 30.36
C ASP A 561 29.52 15.58 29.25
N ASP A 562 29.57 15.14 27.98
CA ASP A 562 29.91 15.95 26.81
C ASP A 562 28.70 16.61 26.12
N GLY A 563 27.48 16.25 26.52
CA GLY A 563 26.21 16.73 25.94
C GLY A 563 25.59 15.81 24.88
N THR A 564 26.15 14.62 24.64
CA THR A 564 25.56 13.61 23.75
C THR A 564 24.29 13.03 24.38
N VAL A 565 23.16 13.10 23.66
CA VAL A 565 21.88 12.52 24.09
C VAL A 565 21.74 11.11 23.52
N PHE A 566 21.37 10.17 24.38
CA PHE A 566 21.03 8.79 24.03
C PHE A 566 19.51 8.59 24.08
N VAL A 567 18.98 7.75 23.20
CA VAL A 567 17.53 7.45 23.08
C VAL A 567 17.34 5.93 23.17
N ASP A 568 16.29 5.44 23.84
CA ASP A 568 15.97 3.99 23.82
C ASP A 568 15.55 3.59 22.41
N GLU A 569 15.99 2.43 21.94
CA GLU A 569 15.76 1.91 20.57
C GLU A 569 14.27 1.87 20.21
N GLY A 570 13.42 1.60 21.20
CA GLY A 570 11.98 1.55 21.02
C GLY A 570 11.29 2.92 20.90
N SER A 571 11.94 4.04 21.21
CA SER A 571 11.27 5.33 21.46
C SER A 571 10.78 6.10 20.24
N ILE A 572 11.20 5.70 19.03
CA ILE A 572 11.06 6.54 17.84
C ILE A 572 9.76 6.19 17.10
N PRO A 573 8.90 7.19 16.80
CA PRO A 573 7.60 6.97 16.17
C PRO A 573 7.73 6.41 14.75
N LEU A 574 7.05 5.30 14.45
CA LEU A 574 6.83 4.84 13.08
C LEU A 574 5.64 5.60 12.47
N ARG A 575 5.70 5.85 11.15
CA ARG A 575 4.55 6.37 10.38
C ARG A 575 4.38 5.55 9.10
N ASP A 576 3.20 4.94 8.96
CA ASP A 576 2.71 4.23 7.79
C ASP A 576 1.40 4.91 7.34
N ILE A 577 1.28 5.29 6.06
CA ILE A 577 0.18 6.11 5.54
C ILE A 577 -0.23 5.61 4.15
N GLY A 578 -1.52 5.39 3.91
CA GLY A 578 -2.06 5.12 2.57
C GLY A 578 -1.54 3.84 1.88
N ASN A 579 -0.73 3.04 2.59
CA ASN A 579 -0.11 1.87 2.01
C ASN A 579 -1.15 0.76 1.76
N THR A 580 -0.99 0.04 0.65
CA THR A 580 -1.92 -1.02 0.24
C THR A 580 -1.22 -2.37 0.15
N ALA A 581 -1.80 -3.42 0.71
CA ALA A 581 -1.35 -4.81 0.54
C ALA A 581 -2.43 -5.69 -0.09
N PHE A 582 -2.11 -6.48 -1.11
CA PHE A 582 -3.11 -7.41 -1.66
C PHE A 582 -2.53 -8.70 -2.26
N ALA A 583 -3.35 -9.75 -2.32
CA ALA A 583 -2.90 -11.08 -2.77
C ALA A 583 -1.66 -11.60 -1.99
N CYS A 584 -1.50 -11.13 -0.76
CA CYS A 584 -0.37 -11.41 0.13
C CYS A 584 -0.73 -12.50 1.14
N GLY A 585 0.29 -13.22 1.62
CA GLY A 585 0.16 -14.15 2.73
C GLY A 585 -0.46 -13.51 3.98
N SER A 586 -0.01 -12.30 4.29
CA SER A 586 -0.50 -11.40 5.35
C SER A 586 -0.31 -9.92 4.94
N GLY A 587 -1.04 -9.00 5.56
CA GLY A 587 -0.98 -7.57 5.29
C GLY A 587 0.28 -6.91 5.87
N MET A 588 0.22 -6.50 7.14
CA MET A 588 1.31 -5.81 7.84
C MET A 588 1.65 -6.47 9.18
N GLU A 589 2.92 -6.41 9.55
CA GLU A 589 3.43 -6.77 10.87
C GLU A 589 4.25 -5.64 11.48
N VAL A 590 4.02 -5.34 12.76
CA VAL A 590 4.81 -4.42 13.58
C VAL A 590 5.39 -5.17 14.77
N MET A 591 6.71 -5.17 14.90
CA MET A 591 7.45 -5.90 15.91
C MET A 591 8.41 -4.99 16.69
N ASN A 592 8.42 -5.14 18.03
CA ASN A 592 9.32 -4.48 19.00
C ASN A 592 9.17 -2.95 19.19
N HIS A 593 8.16 -2.31 18.59
CA HIS A 593 7.91 -0.87 18.73
C HIS A 593 7.61 -0.45 20.18
N MET A 594 8.33 0.52 20.74
CA MET A 594 8.17 1.01 22.12
C MET A 594 8.23 -0.09 23.22
N ARG A 595 8.93 -1.21 22.96
CA ARG A 595 8.92 -2.41 23.82
C ARG A 595 9.41 -2.15 25.25
N GLY A 596 8.48 -2.06 26.19
CA GLY A 596 8.75 -1.99 27.64
C GLY A 596 8.72 -0.58 28.26
N ALA A 597 8.19 0.43 27.56
CA ALA A 597 8.10 1.81 28.06
C ALA A 597 7.19 2.02 29.30
N GLY A 598 6.39 1.02 29.69
CA GLY A 598 5.33 1.11 30.71
C GLY A 598 5.74 1.51 32.13
N SER A 599 7.01 1.36 32.51
CA SER A 599 7.47 1.77 33.85
C SER A 599 7.82 3.26 33.97
N GLN A 600 8.00 3.96 32.84
CA GLN A 600 8.43 5.36 32.82
C GLN A 600 7.33 6.33 32.37
N MET A 601 6.39 5.88 31.53
CA MET A 601 5.27 6.70 31.05
C MET A 601 4.16 6.81 32.12
N ASN A 602 4.33 7.78 33.02
CA ASN A 602 3.58 7.93 34.28
C ASN A 602 2.11 8.38 34.09
N GLY A 603 1.29 7.55 33.43
CA GLY A 603 -0.14 7.78 33.19
C GLY A 603 -0.46 8.70 32.00
N GLN A 604 0.48 8.94 31.09
CA GLN A 604 0.25 9.69 29.85
C GLN A 604 -0.17 8.75 28.70
N THR A 605 -1.26 9.10 28.02
CA THR A 605 -1.85 8.38 26.87
C THR A 605 -1.29 8.84 25.53
N ASP A 606 -0.02 9.23 25.50
CA ASP A 606 0.56 9.82 24.30
C ASP A 606 0.96 8.68 23.35
N TYR A 607 0.33 8.64 22.17
CA TYR A 607 0.62 7.65 21.12
C TYR A 607 1.83 8.11 20.30
N TYR A 608 2.71 7.18 19.94
CA TYR A 608 3.95 7.48 19.22
C TYR A 608 3.93 6.90 17.79
N GLY A 609 3.56 5.63 17.61
CA GLY A 609 3.38 5.09 16.25
C GLY A 609 2.03 5.47 15.63
N LEU A 610 2.00 5.67 14.31
CA LEU A 610 0.77 5.87 13.54
C LEU A 610 0.74 4.97 12.29
N ILE A 611 -0.36 4.25 12.11
CA ILE A 611 -0.77 3.60 10.86
C ILE A 611 -2.09 4.26 10.45
N GLU A 612 -2.15 4.84 9.26
CA GLU A 612 -3.24 5.70 8.78
C GLU A 612 -3.65 5.28 7.36
N ASP A 613 -4.95 5.11 7.11
CA ASP A 613 -5.52 4.74 5.79
C ASP A 613 -4.94 3.43 5.18
N TYR A 614 -4.47 2.51 6.03
CA TYR A 614 -3.88 1.25 5.60
C TYR A 614 -4.93 0.27 5.04
N THR A 615 -4.77 -0.13 3.79
CA THR A 615 -5.72 -1.02 3.10
C THR A 615 -5.08 -2.37 2.81
N ALA A 616 -5.70 -3.47 3.27
CA ALA A 616 -5.26 -4.82 2.98
C ALA A 616 -6.43 -5.66 2.44
N TRP A 617 -6.30 -6.31 1.29
CA TRP A 617 -7.41 -7.09 0.71
C TRP A 617 -6.97 -8.37 0.00
N ASN A 618 -7.86 -9.36 -0.09
CA ASN A 618 -7.54 -10.71 -0.53
C ASN A 618 -6.30 -11.27 0.21
N ILE A 619 -6.29 -11.13 1.53
CA ILE A 619 -5.20 -11.62 2.38
C ILE A 619 -5.47 -13.06 2.81
N GLY A 620 -4.51 -13.96 2.61
CA GLY A 620 -4.69 -15.38 2.96
C GLY A 620 -3.52 -16.29 2.59
N ARG A 621 -3.57 -17.54 3.07
CA ARG A 621 -2.55 -18.56 2.79
C ARG A 621 -2.53 -18.92 1.31
N ARG A 622 -1.33 -19.16 0.74
CA ARG A 622 -1.16 -19.59 -0.66
C ARG A 622 -1.36 -21.10 -0.82
N ASP A 623 -1.94 -21.53 -1.94
CA ASP A 623 -2.17 -22.96 -2.18
C ASP A 623 -0.84 -23.70 -2.35
N GLY A 624 -0.70 -24.83 -1.63
CA GLY A 624 0.57 -25.56 -1.53
C GLY A 624 1.59 -24.96 -0.54
N GLU A 625 1.26 -23.87 0.16
CA GLU A 625 2.09 -23.23 1.19
C GLU A 625 1.48 -23.36 2.60
N SER A 626 0.60 -24.35 2.80
CA SER A 626 -0.02 -24.74 4.08
C SER A 626 0.96 -25.10 5.21
N ASP A 627 2.24 -25.21 4.87
CA ASP A 627 3.32 -25.70 5.74
C ASP A 627 4.17 -24.56 6.34
N LEU A 628 3.83 -23.28 6.08
CA LEU A 628 4.39 -22.17 6.84
C LEU A 628 3.97 -22.33 8.31
N PRO A 629 4.91 -22.44 9.26
CA PRO A 629 4.59 -22.91 10.59
C PRO A 629 3.79 -21.88 11.38
N ASP A 630 2.58 -22.27 11.80
CA ASP A 630 2.00 -21.74 13.04
C ASP A 630 3.00 -22.03 14.16
N THR A 631 3.65 -21.00 14.72
CA THR A 631 4.80 -21.20 15.61
C THR A 631 4.31 -21.67 16.99
N ARG A 632 4.45 -22.98 17.17
CA ARG A 632 4.17 -23.71 18.39
C ARG A 632 5.28 -23.49 19.42
N ILE A 633 4.98 -22.72 20.47
CA ILE A 633 5.87 -22.59 21.62
C ILE A 633 5.57 -23.73 22.60
N TYR A 634 6.63 -24.46 22.97
CA TYR A 634 6.58 -25.55 23.93
C TYR A 634 7.27 -25.11 25.23
N GLN A 635 6.59 -25.23 26.36
CA GLN A 635 7.15 -24.93 27.68
C GLN A 635 7.23 -26.22 28.50
N ASN A 636 8.41 -26.54 29.05
CA ASN A 636 8.70 -27.80 29.76
C ASN A 636 8.48 -29.10 28.96
N GLY A 637 8.26 -29.02 27.64
CA GLY A 637 8.03 -30.17 26.76
C GLY A 637 6.58 -30.40 26.35
N ASP A 638 5.64 -29.66 26.94
CA ASP A 638 4.22 -29.62 26.55
C ASP A 638 3.96 -28.40 25.65
N LEU A 639 2.96 -28.48 24.77
CA LEU A 639 2.55 -27.35 23.93
C LEU A 639 1.92 -26.29 24.84
N SER A 640 2.54 -25.12 24.97
CA SER A 640 2.02 -24.04 25.82
C SER A 640 1.17 -23.04 25.04
N PHE A 641 1.54 -22.75 23.78
CA PHE A 641 0.82 -21.80 22.93
C PHE A 641 0.98 -22.17 21.45
N GLU A 642 -0.09 -22.04 20.67
CA GLU A 642 -0.06 -22.10 19.21
C GLU A 642 -0.34 -20.69 18.68
N PHE A 643 0.70 -20.03 18.18
CA PHE A 643 0.58 -18.68 17.63
C PHE A 643 0.40 -18.76 16.11
N PRO A 644 -0.58 -18.05 15.52
CA PRO A 644 -0.52 -17.74 14.10
C PRO A 644 0.69 -16.81 13.89
N ARG A 645 1.78 -17.36 13.37
CA ARG A 645 2.90 -16.61 12.82
C ARG A 645 2.93 -16.84 11.31
N GLY A 646 3.24 -15.79 10.56
CA GLY A 646 3.18 -15.84 9.10
C GLY A 646 1.80 -15.48 8.56
N THR A 647 1.13 -16.41 7.89
CA THR A 647 0.08 -16.11 6.90
C THR A 647 -1.36 -16.24 7.43
N GLY A 648 -2.25 -15.39 6.89
CA GLY A 648 -3.65 -15.24 7.32
C GLY A 648 -3.85 -14.14 8.37
N ILE A 649 -3.10 -13.04 8.31
CA ILE A 649 -3.21 -11.92 9.24
C ILE A 649 -3.33 -10.60 8.47
N GLY A 650 -4.31 -9.76 8.77
CA GLY A 650 -4.42 -8.42 8.20
C GLY A 650 -3.37 -7.46 8.79
N LEU A 651 -3.39 -7.31 10.11
CA LEU A 651 -2.47 -6.48 10.89
C LEU A 651 -1.98 -7.23 12.14
N ALA A 652 -0.66 -7.43 12.27
CA ALA A 652 -0.03 -8.10 13.40
C ALA A 652 0.80 -7.14 14.25
N MET A 653 0.70 -7.24 15.58
CA MET A 653 1.49 -6.44 16.53
C MET A 653 2.19 -7.35 17.55
N ARG A 654 3.52 -7.46 17.49
CA ARG A 654 4.32 -8.30 18.41
C ARG A 654 5.25 -7.45 19.26
N TYR A 655 5.14 -7.52 20.58
CA TYR A 655 5.96 -6.71 21.49
C TYR A 655 5.90 -5.19 21.21
N ALA A 656 4.77 -4.73 20.66
CA ALA A 656 4.56 -3.37 20.18
C ALA A 656 3.58 -2.62 21.09
N SER A 657 3.91 -1.37 21.43
CA SER A 657 3.15 -0.49 22.33
C SER A 657 3.06 0.94 21.80
N HIS A 658 2.13 1.74 22.34
CA HIS A 658 1.89 3.15 22.02
C HIS A 658 1.71 3.41 20.51
N LEU A 659 0.86 2.61 19.86
CA LEU A 659 0.58 2.63 18.43
C LEU A 659 -0.88 3.01 18.21
N LYS A 660 -1.13 3.95 17.28
CA LYS A 660 -2.46 4.31 16.81
C LYS A 660 -2.67 3.75 15.40
N VAL A 661 -3.79 3.07 15.18
CA VAL A 661 -4.27 2.64 13.86
C VAL A 661 -5.55 3.40 13.57
N VAL A 662 -5.63 4.07 12.42
CA VAL A 662 -6.75 4.94 12.03
C VAL A 662 -7.21 4.58 10.63
N ASN A 663 -8.53 4.39 10.48
CA ASN A 663 -9.18 4.07 9.21
C ASN A 663 -8.56 2.88 8.42
N PRO A 664 -8.14 1.76 9.05
CA PRO A 664 -7.67 0.61 8.29
C PRO A 664 -8.84 -0.13 7.65
N ARG A 665 -8.68 -0.63 6.41
CA ARG A 665 -9.64 -1.53 5.76
C ARG A 665 -9.00 -2.87 5.44
N LEU A 666 -9.50 -3.94 6.05
CA LEU A 666 -8.87 -5.27 6.07
C LEU A 666 -9.85 -6.34 5.57
N ILE A 667 -9.67 -6.83 4.35
CA ILE A 667 -10.53 -7.83 3.68
C ILE A 667 -9.77 -9.16 3.53
N GLY A 668 -10.19 -10.19 4.26
CA GLY A 668 -9.61 -11.53 4.21
C GLY A 668 -10.27 -12.44 3.16
N VAL A 669 -9.81 -13.70 3.08
CA VAL A 669 -10.38 -14.76 2.23
C VAL A 669 -11.33 -15.72 2.98
N GLY A 670 -11.88 -15.29 4.11
CA GLY A 670 -12.74 -16.07 5.00
C GLY A 670 -11.99 -16.89 6.06
N GLU A 671 -10.67 -16.73 6.17
CA GLU A 671 -9.79 -17.45 7.09
C GLU A 671 -8.81 -16.47 7.76
N GLY A 672 -8.26 -16.83 8.92
CA GLY A 672 -7.28 -15.99 9.62
C GLY A 672 -7.89 -14.86 10.47
N VAL A 673 -7.07 -13.88 10.86
CA VAL A 673 -7.43 -12.81 11.81
C VAL A 673 -7.21 -11.43 11.19
N GLY A 674 -8.20 -10.55 11.28
CA GLY A 674 -8.11 -9.17 10.80
C GLY A 674 -7.00 -8.38 11.50
N ILE A 675 -7.12 -8.15 12.81
CA ILE A 675 -6.08 -7.51 13.64
C ILE A 675 -5.70 -8.43 14.80
N THR A 676 -4.41 -8.61 15.08
CA THR A 676 -3.94 -9.40 16.24
C THR A 676 -2.76 -8.76 16.96
N HIS A 677 -2.65 -9.01 18.27
CA HIS A 677 -1.47 -8.61 19.04
C HIS A 677 -0.98 -9.65 20.05
N ASN A 678 0.31 -9.58 20.38
CA ASN A 678 1.02 -10.53 21.23
C ASN A 678 2.04 -9.83 22.16
N MET A 679 1.90 -10.09 23.46
CA MET A 679 2.72 -9.68 24.61
C MET A 679 2.80 -8.17 24.88
N ARG A 680 2.01 -7.71 25.87
CA ARG A 680 2.12 -6.40 26.56
C ARG A 680 1.94 -5.18 25.67
N ALA A 681 0.91 -5.19 24.83
CA ALA A 681 0.51 -4.03 24.03
C ALA A 681 -0.11 -2.95 24.94
N GLU A 682 0.68 -1.98 25.36
CA GLU A 682 0.24 -0.86 26.19
C GLU A 682 0.00 0.38 25.33
N GLY A 683 -1.21 0.95 25.36
CA GLY A 683 -1.51 2.16 24.59
C GLY A 683 -1.72 1.88 23.10
N LEU A 684 -2.40 0.78 22.76
CA LEU A 684 -2.86 0.54 21.40
C LEU A 684 -4.23 1.21 21.19
N VAL A 685 -4.35 2.06 20.17
CA VAL A 685 -5.64 2.57 19.68
C VAL A 685 -5.94 2.01 18.29
N ILE A 686 -7.20 1.61 18.09
CA ILE A 686 -7.77 1.26 16.79
C ILE A 686 -9.02 2.15 16.60
N GLU A 687 -9.01 2.98 15.56
CA GLU A 687 -10.08 3.93 15.22
C GLU A 687 -10.60 3.66 13.81
N ASP A 688 -11.94 3.65 13.66
CA ASP A 688 -12.66 3.63 12.37
C ASP A 688 -12.28 2.43 11.47
N ALA A 689 -11.94 1.29 12.08
CA ALA A 689 -11.45 0.11 11.38
C ALA A 689 -12.56 -0.69 10.69
N THR A 690 -12.41 -0.98 9.40
CA THR A 690 -13.30 -1.85 8.63
C THR A 690 -12.66 -3.22 8.42
N ILE A 691 -13.29 -4.29 8.92
CA ILE A 691 -12.73 -5.65 8.94
C ILE A 691 -13.73 -6.66 8.36
N GLU A 692 -13.36 -7.29 7.25
CA GLU A 692 -14.28 -7.99 6.35
C GLU A 692 -13.78 -9.38 5.97
N ASN A 693 -14.66 -10.40 5.89
CA ASN A 693 -14.32 -11.74 5.39
C ASN A 693 -13.13 -12.41 6.12
N TRP A 694 -13.13 -12.45 7.46
CA TRP A 694 -12.09 -13.15 8.25
C TRP A 694 -12.68 -14.30 9.07
N SER A 695 -11.83 -15.21 9.58
CA SER A 695 -12.31 -16.14 10.62
C SER A 695 -12.48 -15.46 11.96
N SER A 696 -11.65 -14.46 12.29
CA SER A 696 -11.77 -13.63 13.49
C SER A 696 -11.51 -12.15 13.16
N GLY A 697 -12.29 -11.24 13.74
CA GLY A 697 -12.14 -9.79 13.51
C GLY A 697 -10.88 -9.21 14.16
N ILE A 698 -10.90 -9.09 15.49
CA ILE A 698 -9.75 -8.68 16.31
C ILE A 698 -9.45 -9.80 17.31
N GLY A 699 -8.19 -10.21 17.43
CA GLY A 699 -7.74 -11.28 18.32
C GLY A 699 -6.57 -10.87 19.22
N ALA A 700 -6.81 -10.77 20.52
CA ALA A 700 -5.82 -10.41 21.53
C ALA A 700 -5.34 -11.66 22.28
N LEU A 701 -4.03 -11.91 22.28
CA LEU A 701 -3.44 -13.15 22.80
C LEU A 701 -2.84 -13.02 24.23
N THR A 702 -2.76 -11.81 24.77
CA THR A 702 -2.15 -11.52 26.09
C THR A 702 -2.58 -10.15 26.63
N ASP A 703 -2.39 -9.92 27.93
CA ASP A 703 -2.44 -8.63 28.63
C ASP A 703 -1.98 -7.41 27.81
N GLY A 704 -2.76 -6.33 27.91
CA GLY A 704 -2.46 -5.02 27.32
C GLY A 704 -3.51 -3.97 27.68
N ARG A 705 -3.24 -2.71 27.32
CA ARG A 705 -4.22 -1.62 27.35
C ARG A 705 -4.54 -1.21 25.91
N MET A 706 -5.73 -1.56 25.47
CA MET A 706 -6.25 -1.27 24.13
C MET A 706 -7.50 -0.37 24.23
N GLU A 707 -7.65 0.52 23.26
CA GLU A 707 -8.85 1.32 23.05
C GLU A 707 -9.31 1.15 21.60
N ILE A 708 -10.55 0.70 21.42
CA ILE A 708 -11.17 0.49 20.10
C ILE A 708 -12.35 1.46 19.97
N ARG A 709 -12.42 2.15 18.84
CA ARG A 709 -13.45 3.15 18.52
C ARG A 709 -14.00 2.88 17.12
N ASN A 710 -15.32 2.82 17.00
CA ASN A 710 -16.07 2.73 15.73
C ASN A 710 -15.65 1.59 14.77
N PRO A 711 -15.40 0.34 15.22
CA PRO A 711 -15.01 -0.73 14.30
C PRO A 711 -16.23 -1.29 13.53
N THR A 712 -16.11 -1.43 12.21
CA THR A 712 -17.10 -2.07 11.33
C THR A 712 -16.66 -3.50 11.00
N PHE A 713 -17.57 -4.48 11.12
CA PHE A 713 -17.28 -5.89 10.84
C PHE A 713 -18.27 -6.52 9.84
N SER A 714 -17.78 -7.19 8.79
CA SER A 714 -18.60 -7.95 7.83
C SER A 714 -18.08 -9.39 7.65
N ASN A 715 -18.98 -10.37 7.43
CA ASN A 715 -18.63 -11.77 7.14
C ASN A 715 -17.55 -12.43 8.04
N ILE A 716 -17.63 -12.24 9.36
CA ILE A 716 -16.70 -12.88 10.31
C ILE A 716 -17.24 -14.26 10.72
N ARG A 717 -16.43 -15.33 10.55
CA ARG A 717 -16.91 -16.72 10.68
C ARG A 717 -16.95 -17.27 12.12
N ASN A 718 -15.96 -16.95 12.97
CA ASN A 718 -15.91 -17.37 14.36
C ASN A 718 -16.20 -16.18 15.30
N TYR A 719 -16.78 -16.46 16.46
CA TYR A 719 -17.33 -15.47 17.37
C TYR A 719 -16.33 -14.38 17.82
N GLU A 720 -16.71 -13.13 17.55
CA GLU A 720 -16.72 -12.00 18.49
C GLU A 720 -15.41 -11.73 19.27
N ILE A 721 -14.59 -10.80 18.75
CA ILE A 721 -13.43 -10.13 19.39
C ILE A 721 -12.80 -10.94 20.54
N ASN A 722 -12.02 -11.97 20.19
CA ASN A 722 -11.46 -12.87 21.19
C ASN A 722 -10.30 -12.19 21.95
N ILE A 723 -10.50 -11.93 23.24
CA ILE A 723 -9.47 -11.40 24.16
C ILE A 723 -9.12 -12.48 25.18
N GLN A 724 -7.98 -13.16 24.97
CA GLN A 724 -7.49 -14.19 25.89
C GLN A 724 -6.48 -13.64 26.91
N GLY A 725 -6.58 -14.12 28.14
CA GLY A 725 -5.69 -13.79 29.26
C GLY A 725 -5.33 -15.01 30.11
N GLU A 726 -4.64 -16.01 29.54
CA GLU A 726 -4.14 -17.13 30.34
C GLU A 726 -2.98 -16.69 31.25
N GLN A 727 -3.23 -16.75 32.57
CA GLN A 727 -2.38 -16.26 33.68
C GLN A 727 -2.43 -14.76 33.95
N ILE A 728 -3.43 -14.33 34.72
CA ILE A 728 -3.36 -13.11 35.54
C ILE A 728 -2.28 -13.29 36.64
N LEU A 729 -1.02 -13.17 36.25
CA LEU A 729 0.15 -13.07 37.13
C LEU A 729 0.81 -11.70 36.92
N ALA A 730 0.13 -10.68 37.46
CA ALA A 730 0.54 -9.28 37.54
C ALA A 730 0.46 -8.46 36.23
N GLY A 731 -0.77 -8.30 35.72
CA GLY A 731 -1.15 -7.30 34.71
C GLY A 731 -2.62 -6.88 34.91
N ASN A 732 -2.93 -5.60 34.65
CA ASN A 732 -4.32 -5.09 34.62
C ASN A 732 -4.70 -4.82 33.15
N PRO A 733 -5.30 -5.79 32.42
CA PRO A 733 -5.90 -5.48 31.14
C PRO A 733 -7.00 -4.43 31.33
N THR A 734 -6.97 -3.39 30.49
CA THR A 734 -8.00 -2.33 30.45
C THR A 734 -8.38 -2.07 29.00
N THR A 735 -9.41 -2.77 28.53
CA THR A 735 -10.04 -2.50 27.24
C THR A 735 -11.07 -1.39 27.41
N LYS A 736 -11.02 -0.37 26.55
CA LYS A 736 -12.12 0.60 26.39
C LYS A 736 -12.77 0.42 25.03
N LEU A 737 -14.07 0.20 25.03
CA LEU A 737 -14.92 0.28 23.85
C LEU A 737 -15.73 1.57 23.93
N TRP A 738 -15.82 2.30 22.82
CA TRP A 738 -16.71 3.45 22.65
C TRP A 738 -17.75 3.13 21.57
N ASP A 739 -18.93 3.74 21.69
CA ASP A 739 -20.07 3.62 20.76
C ASP A 739 -20.71 2.21 20.66
N VAL A 740 -20.86 1.54 21.80
CA VAL A 740 -21.57 0.25 21.92
C VAL A 740 -23.05 0.50 22.25
N ASP A 741 -23.77 1.16 21.33
CA ASP A 741 -25.21 1.53 21.42
C ASP A 741 -25.64 2.34 22.69
N ALA A 742 -24.66 2.73 23.52
CA ALA A 742 -24.79 3.44 24.78
C ALA A 742 -23.50 4.21 25.10
N GLU A 743 -23.63 5.43 25.63
CA GLU A 743 -22.51 6.30 26.04
C GLU A 743 -21.75 5.81 27.32
N ASP A 744 -21.79 4.51 27.64
CA ASP A 744 -21.22 3.94 28.86
C ASP A 744 -19.77 3.45 28.64
N GLU A 745 -18.79 4.08 29.31
CA GLU A 745 -17.41 3.55 29.37
C GLU A 745 -17.37 2.21 30.12
N ILE A 746 -17.16 1.09 29.42
CA ILE A 746 -16.89 -0.20 30.06
C ILE A 746 -15.44 -0.20 30.60
N TYR A 747 -15.28 -0.07 31.92
CA TYR A 747 -14.01 -0.34 32.61
C TYR A 747 -14.02 -1.75 33.20
N MET A 748 -13.15 -2.62 32.69
CA MET A 748 -12.75 -3.83 33.40
C MET A 748 -11.46 -3.54 34.17
N ASN A 749 -11.49 -3.67 35.50
CA ASN A 749 -10.33 -3.55 36.37
C ASN A 749 -10.32 -4.73 37.36
N PRO A 750 -9.40 -5.69 37.22
CA PRO A 750 -9.39 -6.90 38.06
C PRO A 750 -8.84 -6.69 39.49
N THR A 751 -8.44 -5.47 39.88
CA THR A 751 -7.71 -5.25 41.16
C THR A 751 -8.51 -4.76 42.36
N ASP A 752 -9.78 -4.37 42.22
CA ASP A 752 -10.60 -3.90 43.36
C ASP A 752 -11.87 -4.76 43.59
N ASP A 753 -11.85 -5.44 44.74
CA ASP A 753 -12.87 -6.33 45.34
C ASP A 753 -14.31 -5.76 45.37
N VAL A 754 -15.08 -5.93 44.28
CA VAL A 754 -16.57 -6.08 44.26
C VAL A 754 -17.11 -6.58 42.90
N ASP A 755 -17.69 -7.78 42.91
CA ASP A 755 -18.92 -8.14 42.16
C ASP A 755 -19.00 -7.71 40.67
N THR A 756 -17.94 -7.95 39.87
CA THR A 756 -17.99 -7.76 38.42
C THR A 756 -18.80 -8.88 37.76
N ASP A 757 -19.87 -8.46 37.10
CA ASP A 757 -20.93 -9.26 36.49
C ASP A 757 -20.44 -9.91 35.16
N TRP A 758 -19.54 -10.90 35.26
CA TRP A 758 -18.96 -11.63 34.11
C TRP A 758 -20.01 -12.37 33.25
N ASP A 759 -21.23 -12.56 33.76
CA ASP A 759 -22.37 -13.14 33.04
C ASP A 759 -23.13 -12.11 32.16
N ARG A 760 -22.62 -10.87 31.99
CA ARG A 760 -23.25 -9.85 31.14
C ARG A 760 -22.98 -10.05 29.66
N GLU A 761 -24.05 -10.33 28.92
CA GLU A 761 -24.10 -10.22 27.48
C GLU A 761 -24.10 -8.73 27.09
N TYR A 762 -23.03 -8.26 26.45
CA TYR A 762 -22.99 -6.97 25.75
C TYR A 762 -23.27 -7.18 24.26
N TRP A 763 -23.83 -6.17 23.61
CA TRP A 763 -24.27 -6.24 22.22
C TRP A 763 -23.74 -5.04 21.43
N LEU A 764 -23.23 -5.29 20.22
CA LEU A 764 -22.76 -4.31 19.24
C LEU A 764 -23.48 -4.61 17.91
N ASP A 765 -24.32 -3.70 17.42
CA ASP A 765 -25.07 -3.82 16.15
C ASP A 765 -25.70 -5.22 15.93
N ASP A 766 -26.59 -5.61 16.87
CA ASP A 766 -27.27 -6.92 16.93
C ASP A 766 -26.36 -8.17 17.06
N ARG A 767 -25.06 -8.00 17.35
CA ARG A 767 -24.10 -9.09 17.62
C ARG A 767 -23.66 -9.06 19.08
N ARG A 768 -23.29 -10.21 19.63
CA ARG A 768 -22.90 -10.33 21.05
C ARG A 768 -21.40 -10.00 21.22
N VAL A 769 -20.95 -9.89 22.46
CA VAL A 769 -19.53 -9.77 22.83
C VAL A 769 -19.27 -10.70 24.02
N TYR A 770 -18.28 -11.58 23.90
CA TYR A 770 -17.83 -12.49 24.97
C TYR A 770 -16.51 -12.02 25.60
N PHE A 771 -16.34 -12.35 26.88
CA PHE A 771 -15.08 -12.23 27.62
C PHE A 771 -14.89 -13.52 28.43
N GLU A 772 -13.82 -14.29 28.19
CA GLU A 772 -13.56 -15.56 28.89
C GLU A 772 -12.31 -15.48 29.78
N ASP A 773 -12.38 -16.01 31.01
CA ASP A 773 -11.32 -15.96 32.04
C ASP A 773 -10.24 -17.06 31.87
N ALA A 774 -10.47 -18.03 30.98
CA ALA A 774 -9.51 -19.06 30.55
C ALA A 774 -10.02 -19.78 29.30
N ALA A 775 -9.14 -20.40 28.52
CA ALA A 775 -9.57 -21.35 27.49
C ALA A 775 -10.35 -22.52 28.15
N PRO A 776 -11.36 -23.12 27.48
CA PRO A 776 -12.14 -24.21 28.06
C PRO A 776 -11.29 -25.42 28.46
N GLY A 777 -11.02 -25.56 29.76
CA GLY A 777 -10.05 -26.51 30.32
C GLY A 777 -10.44 -28.00 30.31
N ASP A 778 -11.37 -28.43 29.45
CA ASP A 778 -11.92 -29.80 29.37
C ASP A 778 -11.80 -30.42 27.96
N THR A 779 -10.71 -30.17 27.22
CA THR A 779 -10.38 -30.91 25.98
C THR A 779 -9.79 -32.31 26.22
N GLU A 780 -9.53 -32.70 27.47
CA GLU A 780 -8.98 -34.01 27.88
C GLU A 780 -9.95 -35.21 27.73
N THR A 781 -11.19 -35.01 27.22
CA THR A 781 -12.14 -36.12 27.01
C THR A 781 -12.78 -36.21 25.63
N ASP A 782 -12.19 -35.59 24.60
CA ASP A 782 -12.51 -35.97 23.22
C ASP A 782 -11.87 -37.33 22.87
N PRO A 783 -12.66 -38.39 22.60
CA PRO A 783 -12.13 -39.71 22.26
C PRO A 783 -11.41 -39.78 20.91
N ARG A 784 -11.39 -38.69 20.12
CA ARG A 784 -10.68 -38.59 18.83
C ARG A 784 -9.19 -38.25 18.98
N LEU A 785 -8.72 -37.84 20.16
CA LEU A 785 -7.32 -37.46 20.38
C LEU A 785 -6.38 -38.66 20.58
N VAL A 786 -5.47 -38.88 19.61
CA VAL A 786 -4.33 -39.79 19.76
C VAL A 786 -3.03 -39.06 19.42
N GLY A 787 -2.35 -38.54 20.44
CA GLY A 787 -1.00 -37.98 20.29
C GLY A 787 -0.93 -36.53 19.77
N GLY A 788 -1.96 -35.71 20.02
CA GLY A 788 -1.90 -34.26 19.75
C GLY A 788 -2.08 -33.87 18.28
N ARG A 789 -2.75 -34.71 17.49
CA ARG A 789 -3.29 -34.38 16.17
C ARG A 789 -4.75 -34.86 16.08
N ILE A 790 -5.57 -34.12 15.34
CA ILE A 790 -6.80 -34.67 14.76
C ILE A 790 -6.34 -35.51 13.57
N GLU A 791 -6.32 -36.84 13.73
CA GLU A 791 -6.06 -37.77 12.64
C GLU A 791 -7.38 -38.01 11.87
N PRO A 792 -7.46 -37.69 10.56
CA PRO A 792 -8.69 -37.91 9.79
C PRO A 792 -9.07 -39.40 9.77
N GLY A 793 -10.21 -39.73 10.40
CA GLY A 793 -10.77 -41.09 10.41
C GLY A 793 -10.27 -42.03 11.51
N SER A 794 -9.96 -41.53 12.72
CA SER A 794 -9.63 -42.38 13.89
C SER A 794 -10.65 -42.42 15.02
N SER A 795 -11.84 -41.85 14.86
CA SER A 795 -12.98 -42.22 15.70
C SER A 795 -13.33 -43.70 15.46
N SER A 796 -13.86 -44.40 16.47
CA SER A 796 -14.51 -45.70 16.22
C SER A 796 -15.92 -45.55 15.64
N ASP A 797 -16.31 -44.32 15.34
CA ASP A 797 -17.63 -43.91 14.90
C ASP A 797 -17.70 -43.94 13.37
N GLN A 798 -18.52 -44.84 12.86
CA GLN A 798 -18.78 -45.02 11.42
C GLN A 798 -20.28 -44.84 11.12
N ALA A 799 -21.03 -44.21 12.03
CA ALA A 799 -22.48 -44.12 11.96
C ALA A 799 -22.89 -42.69 11.63
N ALA A 800 -22.88 -42.37 10.34
CA ALA A 800 -23.32 -41.08 9.81
C ALA A 800 -24.64 -40.58 10.45
N PRO A 801 -24.82 -39.26 10.61
CA PRO A 801 -26.06 -38.68 11.10
C PRO A 801 -27.30 -39.17 10.34
N SER A 802 -28.45 -39.03 10.97
CA SER A 802 -29.71 -39.11 10.24
C SER A 802 -29.78 -38.00 9.18
N THR A 803 -30.22 -38.36 7.98
CA THR A 803 -30.44 -37.43 6.85
C THR A 803 -31.36 -36.27 7.26
N PRO A 804 -31.00 -35.00 6.95
CA PRO A 804 -31.89 -33.85 7.13
C PRO A 804 -33.18 -34.07 6.33
N ALA A 805 -34.33 -33.81 6.95
CA ALA A 805 -35.64 -34.10 6.36
C ALA A 805 -36.42 -32.83 6.05
N ASN A 806 -37.43 -32.94 5.17
CA ASN A 806 -38.37 -31.86 4.88
C ASN A 806 -37.70 -30.53 4.44
N LEU A 807 -36.61 -30.60 3.66
CA LEU A 807 -36.00 -29.40 3.09
C LEU A 807 -37.03 -28.63 2.27
N SER A 808 -37.11 -27.33 2.50
CA SER A 808 -38.11 -26.39 2.02
C SER A 808 -37.41 -25.08 1.64
N SER A 809 -38.03 -24.28 0.78
CA SER A 809 -37.64 -22.89 0.52
C SER A 809 -38.87 -22.00 0.74
N PRO A 810 -38.95 -21.27 1.86
CA PRO A 810 -40.15 -20.51 2.21
C PRO A 810 -40.22 -19.14 1.51
N ALA A 811 -39.09 -18.61 1.03
CA ALA A 811 -38.96 -17.33 0.34
C ALA A 811 -37.77 -17.33 -0.63
N HIS A 812 -37.82 -16.45 -1.62
CA HIS A 812 -36.74 -16.15 -2.55
C HIS A 812 -36.83 -14.68 -2.98
N THR A 813 -35.72 -14.14 -3.49
CA THR A 813 -35.62 -12.84 -4.17
C THR A 813 -35.03 -13.04 -5.57
N GLU A 814 -34.63 -11.96 -6.24
CA GLU A 814 -33.82 -12.01 -7.47
C GLU A 814 -32.38 -12.51 -7.23
N SER A 815 -31.89 -12.52 -6.00
CA SER A 815 -30.48 -12.80 -5.67
C SER A 815 -30.27 -13.80 -4.51
N SER A 816 -31.34 -14.27 -3.85
CA SER A 816 -31.24 -15.24 -2.77
C SER A 816 -32.42 -16.22 -2.67
N LEU A 817 -32.18 -17.33 -1.96
CA LEU A 817 -33.18 -18.32 -1.53
C LEU A 817 -33.07 -18.50 -0.02
N ASP A 818 -34.17 -18.30 0.72
CA ASP A 818 -34.27 -18.85 2.07
C ASP A 818 -34.54 -20.36 1.97
N ILE A 819 -33.95 -21.15 2.88
CA ILE A 819 -34.19 -22.60 2.99
C ILE A 819 -34.31 -23.06 4.44
N ASP A 820 -35.16 -24.06 4.70
CA ASP A 820 -35.40 -24.65 6.04
C ASP A 820 -35.54 -26.18 6.00
N TRP A 821 -35.11 -26.89 7.05
CA TRP A 821 -35.16 -28.36 7.17
C TRP A 821 -35.32 -28.85 8.62
N ASP A 822 -35.80 -30.09 8.80
CA ASP A 822 -35.86 -30.75 10.10
C ASP A 822 -34.47 -31.16 10.60
N ALA A 823 -34.22 -30.92 11.89
CA ALA A 823 -32.95 -31.25 12.55
C ALA A 823 -32.57 -32.74 12.46
N SER A 824 -31.33 -32.98 12.07
CA SER A 824 -30.66 -34.28 12.15
C SER A 824 -30.25 -34.63 13.59
N SER A 825 -29.94 -35.91 13.79
CA SER A 825 -29.37 -36.45 15.02
C SER A 825 -28.32 -37.50 14.71
N ASP A 826 -27.23 -37.50 15.46
CA ASP A 826 -26.23 -38.57 15.49
C ASP A 826 -26.55 -39.61 16.59
N THR A 827 -26.15 -40.85 16.36
CA THR A 827 -26.15 -41.94 17.35
C THR A 827 -24.81 -42.70 17.44
N GLY A 828 -23.82 -42.32 16.63
CA GLY A 828 -22.47 -42.87 16.59
C GLY A 828 -21.61 -42.51 17.79
N GLY A 829 -21.83 -41.31 18.35
CA GLY A 829 -21.25 -40.86 19.60
C GLY A 829 -20.26 -39.71 19.46
N THR A 830 -19.95 -39.27 18.24
CA THR A 830 -19.26 -38.00 18.00
C THR A 830 -20.19 -36.79 17.93
N GLY A 831 -21.51 -37.01 17.79
CA GLY A 831 -22.51 -35.93 17.74
C GLY A 831 -22.62 -35.31 16.36
N LEU A 832 -23.75 -34.63 16.12
CA LEU A 832 -23.93 -33.82 14.91
C LEU A 832 -23.03 -32.58 15.02
N ASP A 833 -22.28 -32.27 13.96
CA ASP A 833 -21.27 -31.20 13.92
C ASP A 833 -21.75 -30.01 13.09
N HIS A 834 -22.17 -30.27 11.84
CA HIS A 834 -22.71 -29.26 10.92
C HIS A 834 -23.67 -29.86 9.88
N TYR A 835 -24.32 -28.98 9.12
CA TYR A 835 -24.99 -29.28 7.87
C TYR A 835 -24.23 -28.65 6.71
N ASN A 836 -24.20 -29.33 5.56
CA ASN A 836 -23.67 -28.79 4.31
C ASN A 836 -24.83 -28.46 3.37
N VAL A 837 -24.84 -27.25 2.83
CA VAL A 837 -25.81 -26.77 1.84
C VAL A 837 -25.17 -26.85 0.46
N TYR A 838 -25.85 -27.52 -0.47
CA TYR A 838 -25.39 -27.72 -1.83
C TYR A 838 -26.33 -27.06 -2.82
N VAL A 839 -25.78 -26.32 -3.79
CA VAL A 839 -26.48 -25.67 -4.90
C VAL A 839 -25.98 -26.27 -6.21
N ASP A 840 -26.89 -26.78 -7.04
CA ASP A 840 -26.61 -27.49 -8.30
C ASP A 840 -25.59 -28.65 -8.20
N GLY A 841 -25.43 -29.19 -6.98
CA GLY A 841 -24.50 -30.28 -6.66
C GLY A 841 -23.09 -29.85 -6.27
N ALA A 842 -22.80 -28.54 -6.25
CA ALA A 842 -21.61 -27.97 -5.61
C ALA A 842 -21.90 -27.62 -4.14
N LEU A 843 -20.91 -27.72 -3.26
CA LEU A 843 -21.03 -27.22 -1.88
C LEU A 843 -21.02 -25.69 -1.93
N ASP A 844 -22.04 -25.06 -1.37
CA ASP A 844 -22.17 -23.61 -1.28
C ASP A 844 -21.60 -23.11 0.05
N HIS A 845 -22.18 -23.55 1.16
CA HIS A 845 -21.68 -23.28 2.51
C HIS A 845 -22.07 -24.37 3.51
N SER A 846 -21.57 -24.27 4.73
CA SER A 846 -21.92 -25.15 5.85
C SER A 846 -22.45 -24.33 7.03
N VAL A 847 -23.40 -24.87 7.80
CA VAL A 847 -23.98 -24.23 9.00
C VAL A 847 -23.91 -25.16 10.20
N ALA A 848 -23.75 -24.60 11.41
CA ALA A 848 -23.58 -25.39 12.63
C ALA A 848 -24.76 -26.35 12.93
N ALA A 849 -24.52 -27.43 13.67
CA ALA A 849 -25.51 -28.47 14.02
C ALA A 849 -26.83 -27.97 14.65
N GLY A 850 -26.85 -26.78 15.26
CA GLY A 850 -28.05 -26.15 15.81
C GLY A 850 -28.93 -25.44 14.78
N THR A 851 -28.43 -25.22 13.56
CA THR A 851 -29.09 -24.46 12.50
C THR A 851 -29.98 -25.37 11.67
N THR A 852 -31.23 -24.95 11.46
CA THR A 852 -32.25 -25.65 10.67
C THR A 852 -32.87 -24.78 9.57
N ALA A 853 -32.33 -23.59 9.36
CA ALA A 853 -32.67 -22.71 8.25
C ALA A 853 -31.48 -21.77 7.96
N THR A 854 -31.27 -21.42 6.70
CA THR A 854 -30.24 -20.48 6.24
C THR A 854 -30.65 -19.85 4.92
N MET A 855 -29.88 -18.86 4.46
CA MET A 855 -30.08 -18.19 3.18
C MET A 855 -28.92 -18.55 2.24
N VAL A 856 -29.25 -18.88 0.99
CA VAL A 856 -28.31 -19.05 -0.13
C VAL A 856 -28.34 -17.74 -0.92
N GLY A 857 -27.21 -17.03 -0.99
CA GLY A 857 -27.11 -15.70 -1.61
C GLY A 857 -26.21 -15.65 -2.83
N GLY A 858 -26.08 -14.48 -3.44
CA GLY A 858 -25.20 -14.26 -4.60
C GLY A 858 -25.70 -14.94 -5.90
N LEU A 859 -26.99 -15.26 -5.95
CA LEU A 859 -27.61 -15.93 -7.09
C LEU A 859 -27.96 -14.93 -8.20
N SER A 860 -28.09 -15.44 -9.42
CA SER A 860 -28.57 -14.65 -10.57
C SER A 860 -30.08 -14.65 -10.62
N GLY A 861 -30.69 -13.52 -10.99
CA GLY A 861 -32.15 -13.39 -11.17
C GLY A 861 -32.70 -14.26 -12.30
N GLY A 862 -33.97 -14.63 -12.21
CA GLY A 862 -34.69 -15.45 -13.17
C GLY A 862 -34.10 -16.85 -13.39
N THR A 863 -33.25 -17.33 -12.47
CA THR A 863 -32.43 -18.53 -12.64
C THR A 863 -32.89 -19.65 -11.71
N THR A 864 -32.98 -20.86 -12.25
CA THR A 864 -33.43 -22.05 -11.49
C THR A 864 -32.25 -22.80 -10.88
N TYR A 865 -32.31 -23.08 -9.58
CA TYR A 865 -31.30 -23.79 -8.80
C TYR A 865 -31.88 -25.03 -8.10
N ASP A 866 -31.10 -26.11 -8.05
CA ASP A 866 -31.40 -27.34 -7.30
C ASP A 866 -30.62 -27.37 -5.97
N VAL A 867 -31.30 -27.12 -4.85
CA VAL A 867 -30.70 -27.05 -3.51
C VAL A 867 -30.93 -28.35 -2.72
N HIS A 868 -29.91 -28.88 -2.05
CA HIS A 868 -30.07 -29.96 -1.08
C HIS A 868 -29.14 -29.81 0.13
N VAL A 869 -29.44 -30.49 1.23
CA VAL A 869 -28.68 -30.40 2.49
C VAL A 869 -28.29 -31.79 2.99
N THR A 870 -27.05 -31.94 3.45
CA THR A 870 -26.59 -33.11 4.23
C THR A 870 -26.26 -32.67 5.66
N ALA A 871 -26.19 -33.63 6.57
CA ALA A 871 -25.65 -33.50 7.92
C ALA A 871 -24.35 -34.30 8.05
N ALA A 872 -23.36 -33.78 8.78
CA ALA A 872 -22.10 -34.44 9.09
C ALA A 872 -21.85 -34.51 10.62
N ASP A 873 -21.24 -35.60 11.07
CA ASP A 873 -20.83 -35.78 12.47
C ASP A 873 -19.38 -35.34 12.73
N GLY A 874 -18.99 -35.31 14.01
CA GLY A 874 -17.60 -35.04 14.40
C GLY A 874 -16.60 -36.13 13.98
N ALA A 875 -17.05 -37.27 13.43
CA ALA A 875 -16.20 -38.29 12.84
C ALA A 875 -15.93 -38.05 11.34
N GLY A 876 -16.61 -37.09 10.70
CA GLY A 876 -16.56 -36.85 9.26
C GLY A 876 -17.39 -37.85 8.45
N ASN A 877 -18.31 -38.58 9.09
CA ASN A 877 -19.31 -39.37 8.37
C ASN A 877 -20.43 -38.43 7.91
N GLU A 878 -20.61 -38.34 6.60
CA GLU A 878 -21.69 -37.57 6.01
C GLU A 878 -22.94 -38.44 5.79
N SER A 879 -24.10 -37.89 6.15
CA SER A 879 -25.41 -38.52 5.92
C SER A 879 -25.80 -38.49 4.43
N ALA A 880 -26.82 -39.27 4.05
CA ALA A 880 -27.38 -39.11 2.70
C ALA A 880 -28.11 -37.75 2.60
N ALA A 881 -28.07 -37.15 1.42
CA ALA A 881 -28.76 -35.89 1.10
C ALA A 881 -30.26 -35.91 1.45
N SER A 882 -30.77 -34.74 1.83
CA SER A 882 -32.19 -34.43 1.97
C SER A 882 -32.94 -34.61 0.64
N ASN A 883 -34.24 -34.30 0.63
CA ASN A 883 -34.91 -34.00 -0.64
C ASN A 883 -34.29 -32.74 -1.26
N THR A 884 -34.11 -32.75 -2.58
CA THR A 884 -33.78 -31.54 -3.36
C THR A 884 -34.99 -30.61 -3.40
N VAL A 885 -34.75 -29.30 -3.29
CA VAL A 885 -35.72 -28.24 -3.55
C VAL A 885 -35.25 -27.48 -4.79
N THR A 886 -36.07 -27.47 -5.83
CA THR A 886 -35.82 -26.69 -7.05
C THR A 886 -36.54 -25.35 -6.93
N VAL A 887 -35.81 -24.24 -6.91
CA VAL A 887 -36.37 -22.88 -6.80
C VAL A 887 -35.89 -22.04 -7.99
N THR A 888 -36.68 -21.05 -8.40
CA THR A 888 -36.25 -20.04 -9.39
C THR A 888 -36.30 -18.69 -8.69
N THR A 889 -35.19 -17.96 -8.72
CA THR A 889 -35.10 -16.58 -8.23
C THR A 889 -36.03 -15.67 -9.03
N ASP A 890 -36.44 -14.55 -8.43
CA ASP A 890 -37.23 -13.53 -9.12
C ASP A 890 -36.39 -12.87 -10.24
N ASP A 891 -37.05 -12.23 -11.20
CA ASP A 891 -36.35 -11.56 -12.32
C ASP A 891 -35.54 -10.35 -11.81
N ALA A 892 -34.30 -10.18 -12.31
CA ALA A 892 -33.48 -9.02 -11.97
C ALA A 892 -34.09 -7.70 -12.49
N PRO A 893 -33.93 -6.58 -11.77
CA PRO A 893 -34.48 -5.29 -12.19
C PRO A 893 -33.86 -4.80 -13.51
N SER A 894 -34.68 -4.20 -14.36
CA SER A 894 -34.22 -3.60 -15.62
C SER A 894 -33.39 -2.34 -15.37
N SER A 895 -32.20 -2.27 -15.96
CA SER A 895 -31.34 -1.08 -15.88
C SER A 895 -31.95 0.12 -16.60
N GLN A 896 -31.75 1.32 -16.05
CA GLN A 896 -32.16 2.57 -16.67
C GLN A 896 -31.37 2.85 -17.96
N SER A 897 -32.03 3.40 -18.98
CA SER A 897 -31.34 3.94 -20.18
C SER A 897 -32.16 5.00 -20.91
N ALA A 898 -31.45 5.99 -21.46
CA ALA A 898 -31.99 7.16 -22.14
C ALA A 898 -32.97 6.82 -23.28
N TYR A 899 -34.22 7.30 -23.19
CA TYR A 899 -35.24 6.97 -24.20
C TYR A 899 -35.00 7.72 -25.53
N ASN A 900 -34.57 6.96 -26.54
CA ASN A 900 -34.03 7.45 -27.83
C ASN A 900 -32.69 8.21 -27.73
N GLY A 901 -31.94 8.01 -26.64
CA GLY A 901 -30.64 8.63 -26.38
C GLY A 901 -30.72 9.92 -25.54
N PRO A 902 -29.59 10.40 -24.98
CA PRO A 902 -29.58 11.54 -24.07
C PRO A 902 -30.15 12.83 -24.68
N HIS A 903 -30.98 13.55 -23.92
CA HIS A 903 -31.63 14.77 -24.39
C HIS A 903 -30.70 15.99 -24.33
N PRO A 904 -30.53 16.78 -25.40
CA PRO A 904 -29.58 17.89 -25.40
C PRO A 904 -30.04 19.09 -24.55
N ILE A 905 -29.12 19.65 -23.76
CA ILE A 905 -29.28 20.85 -22.94
C ILE A 905 -28.19 21.88 -23.32
N PRO A 906 -28.53 23.14 -23.65
CA PRO A 906 -29.86 23.76 -23.66
C PRO A 906 -30.78 23.18 -24.74
N GLY A 907 -32.07 23.05 -24.42
CA GLY A 907 -33.02 22.34 -25.26
C GLY A 907 -34.39 22.19 -24.63
N SER A 908 -35.09 21.10 -24.95
CA SER A 908 -36.44 20.83 -24.43
C SER A 908 -36.66 19.35 -24.17
N LEU A 909 -37.00 19.01 -22.93
CA LEU A 909 -37.37 17.65 -22.52
C LEU A 909 -38.87 17.46 -22.76
N GLN A 910 -39.27 16.56 -23.65
CA GLN A 910 -40.68 16.23 -23.82
C GLN A 910 -41.12 15.31 -22.68
N ALA A 911 -42.26 15.58 -22.05
CA ALA A 911 -42.64 14.89 -20.82
C ALA A 911 -42.90 13.38 -21.01
N GLN A 912 -43.29 12.96 -22.22
CA GLN A 912 -43.47 11.55 -22.56
C GLN A 912 -42.16 10.78 -22.90
N ASP A 913 -41.03 11.49 -22.97
CA ASP A 913 -39.72 10.95 -23.37
C ASP A 913 -38.76 10.73 -22.17
N TYR A 914 -39.33 10.43 -20.99
CA TYR A 914 -38.58 9.95 -19.80
C TYR A 914 -37.83 8.65 -20.12
N ASP A 915 -36.90 8.24 -19.28
CA ASP A 915 -36.03 7.10 -19.55
C ASP A 915 -36.80 5.75 -19.63
N THR A 916 -36.11 4.74 -20.15
CA THR A 916 -36.52 3.34 -19.99
C THR A 916 -35.85 2.77 -18.74
N GLY A 917 -36.49 1.80 -18.08
CA GLY A 917 -36.00 1.23 -16.82
C GLY A 917 -37.14 0.65 -15.98
N GLY A 918 -38.34 1.23 -16.10
CA GLY A 918 -39.56 0.76 -15.48
C GLY A 918 -39.90 1.47 -14.17
N GLU A 919 -41.02 1.04 -13.59
CA GLU A 919 -41.57 1.53 -12.33
C GLU A 919 -40.58 1.35 -11.17
N GLY A 920 -40.34 2.43 -10.41
CA GLY A 920 -39.35 2.50 -9.35
C GLY A 920 -37.90 2.70 -9.81
N VAL A 921 -37.63 2.67 -11.12
CA VAL A 921 -36.28 2.81 -11.70
C VAL A 921 -36.17 4.10 -12.52
N ALA A 922 -36.92 4.23 -13.63
CA ALA A 922 -36.87 5.40 -14.52
C ALA A 922 -38.07 6.34 -14.36
N TYR A 923 -39.12 5.87 -13.69
CA TYR A 923 -40.30 6.63 -13.31
C TYR A 923 -40.94 6.03 -12.05
N HIS A 924 -41.86 6.77 -11.43
CA HIS A 924 -42.82 6.26 -10.45
C HIS A 924 -44.22 6.78 -10.79
N ASP A 925 -45.14 5.90 -11.16
CA ASP A 925 -46.57 6.18 -11.34
C ASP A 925 -47.37 5.52 -10.20
N THR A 926 -48.40 6.18 -9.67
CA THR A 926 -49.23 5.62 -8.59
C THR A 926 -50.23 4.57 -9.07
N THR A 927 -50.33 4.37 -10.38
CA THR A 927 -51.20 3.39 -11.05
C THR A 927 -50.40 2.46 -11.96
N SER A 928 -51.06 1.44 -12.50
CA SER A 928 -50.42 0.47 -13.40
C SER A 928 -51.12 0.47 -14.76
N GLY A 929 -50.30 0.61 -15.82
CA GLY A 929 -50.69 0.76 -17.21
C GLY A 929 -51.29 2.12 -17.57
N ASN A 930 -50.67 2.78 -18.55
CA ASN A 930 -51.08 4.06 -19.13
C ASN A 930 -52.59 4.18 -19.48
N THR A 931 -53.32 4.87 -18.61
CA THR A 931 -54.74 5.27 -18.66
C THR A 931 -55.06 6.11 -19.90
N GLY A 932 -54.14 6.97 -20.33
CA GLY A 932 -54.25 7.74 -21.57
C GLY A 932 -54.09 6.89 -22.83
N SER A 933 -53.43 5.72 -22.69
CA SER A 933 -53.20 4.70 -23.71
C SER A 933 -52.60 5.25 -25.00
N ALA A 934 -51.62 6.15 -24.88
CA ALA A 934 -50.92 6.76 -25.99
C ALA A 934 -49.39 6.77 -25.79
N TYR A 935 -48.67 6.75 -26.91
CA TYR A 935 -47.20 6.79 -27.00
C TYR A 935 -46.44 5.57 -26.46
N ARG A 936 -46.55 5.25 -25.16
CA ARG A 936 -45.85 4.14 -24.51
C ARG A 936 -46.84 3.17 -23.86
N ASP A 937 -46.43 1.91 -23.77
CA ASP A 937 -47.21 0.78 -23.22
C ASP A 937 -46.79 0.45 -21.76
N ASP A 938 -46.03 1.33 -21.11
CA ASP A 938 -45.65 1.24 -19.68
C ASP A 938 -46.67 1.99 -18.79
N ASP A 939 -46.35 2.24 -17.52
CA ASP A 939 -47.36 2.68 -16.54
C ASP A 939 -47.72 4.17 -16.61
N VAL A 940 -46.81 5.04 -17.05
CA VAL A 940 -47.00 6.49 -17.03
C VAL A 940 -48.17 6.93 -17.91
N ASP A 941 -49.07 7.71 -17.32
CA ASP A 941 -50.30 8.19 -17.96
C ASP A 941 -50.05 9.28 -19.04
N ILE A 942 -50.14 8.92 -20.32
CA ILE A 942 -49.84 9.79 -21.47
C ILE A 942 -51.04 9.93 -22.41
N GLU A 943 -51.43 11.17 -22.74
CA GLU A 943 -52.49 11.47 -23.74
C GLU A 943 -52.02 12.38 -24.89
N PRO A 944 -52.75 12.44 -26.04
CA PRO A 944 -52.44 13.38 -27.11
C PRO A 944 -52.69 14.85 -26.73
N SER A 945 -51.66 15.69 -26.87
CA SER A 945 -51.75 17.12 -26.53
C SER A 945 -52.44 17.94 -27.62
N THR A 946 -53.24 18.93 -27.21
CA THR A 946 -53.86 19.89 -28.12
C THR A 946 -52.87 20.86 -28.79
N GLU A 947 -51.64 20.97 -28.27
CA GLU A 947 -50.55 21.73 -28.90
C GLU A 947 -49.77 20.91 -29.95
N GLY A 948 -50.13 19.63 -30.12
CA GLY A 948 -49.40 18.65 -30.91
C GLY A 948 -48.49 17.78 -30.04
N GLY A 949 -48.14 16.59 -30.52
CA GLY A 949 -47.41 15.60 -29.72
C GLY A 949 -48.31 14.97 -28.66
N TYR A 950 -47.72 14.71 -27.49
CA TYR A 950 -48.37 14.11 -26.33
C TYR A 950 -48.10 14.97 -25.09
N ASN A 951 -48.71 14.61 -23.97
CA ASN A 951 -48.38 15.12 -22.65
C ASN A 951 -48.58 14.01 -21.63
N VAL A 952 -47.83 14.05 -20.53
CA VAL A 952 -48.18 13.30 -19.32
C VAL A 952 -49.40 13.98 -18.69
N GLY A 953 -50.33 13.18 -18.18
CA GLY A 953 -51.54 13.62 -17.49
C GLY A 953 -51.79 12.76 -16.27
N TRP A 954 -52.95 12.93 -15.63
CA TRP A 954 -53.37 12.19 -14.42
C TRP A 954 -52.45 12.30 -13.18
N ILE A 955 -51.36 13.06 -13.31
CA ILE A 955 -50.28 13.24 -12.33
C ILE A 955 -50.81 13.35 -10.89
N ALA A 956 -50.30 12.47 -10.02
CA ALA A 956 -50.50 12.45 -8.59
C ALA A 956 -49.25 12.95 -7.82
N SER A 957 -49.48 13.51 -6.64
CA SER A 957 -48.41 13.93 -5.74
C SER A 957 -47.57 12.74 -5.28
N GLY A 958 -46.25 12.82 -5.46
CA GLY A 958 -45.28 11.76 -5.16
C GLY A 958 -44.72 11.05 -6.38
N GLU A 959 -45.38 11.16 -7.54
CA GLU A 959 -44.89 10.61 -8.82
C GLU A 959 -43.66 11.34 -9.32
N TRP A 960 -42.82 10.65 -10.10
CA TRP A 960 -41.63 11.26 -10.70
C TRP A 960 -41.23 10.61 -12.03
N LEU A 961 -40.51 11.38 -12.85
CA LEU A 961 -40.00 10.99 -14.16
C LEU A 961 -38.53 11.38 -14.27
N GLU A 962 -37.66 10.48 -14.73
CA GLU A 962 -36.25 10.79 -14.98
C GLU A 962 -35.90 10.86 -16.46
N TYR A 963 -34.89 11.68 -16.77
CA TYR A 963 -34.41 11.96 -18.11
C TYR A 963 -32.89 12.00 -18.08
N THR A 964 -32.25 11.10 -18.81
CA THR A 964 -30.82 11.21 -19.11
C THR A 964 -30.63 12.37 -20.11
N VAL A 965 -29.84 13.37 -19.74
CA VAL A 965 -29.59 14.57 -20.55
C VAL A 965 -28.11 14.74 -20.88
N GLN A 966 -27.82 15.29 -22.06
CA GLN A 966 -26.48 15.68 -22.49
C GLN A 966 -26.35 17.20 -22.47
N VAL A 967 -25.64 17.73 -21.48
CA VAL A 967 -25.35 19.15 -21.32
C VAL A 967 -24.17 19.56 -22.18
N GLU A 968 -24.36 20.53 -23.08
CA GLU A 968 -23.37 21.02 -24.04
C GLU A 968 -22.22 21.79 -23.36
N SER A 969 -22.50 22.48 -22.25
CA SER A 969 -21.52 23.29 -21.52
C SER A 969 -21.93 23.47 -20.05
N ALA A 970 -20.99 23.44 -19.11
CA ALA A 970 -21.29 23.64 -17.70
C ALA A 970 -21.76 25.09 -17.44
N GLY A 971 -22.77 25.27 -16.60
CA GLY A 971 -23.27 26.58 -16.19
C GLY A 971 -24.72 26.60 -15.76
N ASP A 972 -25.23 27.81 -15.54
CA ASP A 972 -26.59 28.04 -15.05
C ASP A 972 -27.62 28.02 -16.20
N TYR A 973 -28.70 27.28 -16.02
CA TYR A 973 -29.79 27.10 -16.98
C TYR A 973 -31.14 27.48 -16.36
N ASP A 974 -31.83 28.43 -16.97
CA ASP A 974 -33.19 28.79 -16.62
C ASP A 974 -34.15 27.70 -17.12
N VAL A 975 -34.95 27.16 -16.21
CA VAL A 975 -35.86 26.03 -16.40
C VAL A 975 -37.30 26.51 -16.41
N ALA A 976 -38.06 26.15 -17.44
CA ALA A 976 -39.49 26.46 -17.51
C ALA A 976 -40.32 25.25 -17.94
N ALA A 977 -41.46 25.02 -17.28
CA ALA A 977 -42.35 23.89 -17.51
C ALA A 977 -43.64 24.31 -18.22
N ARG A 978 -44.08 23.52 -19.21
CA ARG A 978 -45.33 23.70 -19.94
C ARG A 978 -46.43 22.85 -19.30
N VAL A 979 -47.34 23.49 -18.56
CA VAL A 979 -48.30 22.83 -17.66
C VAL A 979 -49.75 23.23 -17.93
N ALA A 980 -50.70 22.36 -17.57
CA ALA A 980 -52.13 22.64 -17.58
C ALA A 980 -52.81 22.05 -16.34
N SER A 981 -53.85 22.70 -15.82
CA SER A 981 -54.69 22.17 -14.73
C SER A 981 -56.10 22.72 -14.79
N ASN A 982 -57.10 21.86 -14.64
CA ASN A 982 -58.50 22.24 -14.80
C ASN A 982 -59.02 23.16 -13.68
N SER A 983 -58.65 22.93 -12.42
CA SER A 983 -59.30 23.61 -11.27
C SER A 983 -58.49 23.76 -9.99
N SER A 984 -57.41 22.99 -9.81
CA SER A 984 -56.56 22.98 -8.61
C SER A 984 -55.34 23.90 -8.76
N GLY A 985 -54.68 23.84 -9.93
CA GLY A 985 -53.26 24.19 -10.04
C GLY A 985 -52.39 22.95 -9.80
N GLY A 986 -51.09 23.14 -9.63
CA GLY A 986 -50.13 22.06 -9.41
C GLY A 986 -48.78 22.59 -8.92
N GLY A 987 -47.83 21.69 -8.78
CA GLY A 987 -46.46 21.99 -8.38
C GLY A 987 -45.51 20.87 -8.76
N LEU A 988 -44.26 21.24 -9.04
CA LEU A 988 -43.19 20.33 -9.42
C LEU A 988 -41.85 20.81 -8.90
N THR A 989 -40.97 19.85 -8.64
CA THR A 989 -39.54 20.06 -8.36
C THR A 989 -38.74 19.38 -9.46
N VAL A 990 -37.73 20.07 -9.98
CA VAL A 990 -36.77 19.56 -10.96
C VAL A 990 -35.42 19.53 -10.25
N ASP A 991 -34.82 18.34 -10.17
CA ASP A 991 -33.54 18.07 -9.52
C ASP A 991 -32.56 17.51 -10.55
N ALA A 992 -31.29 17.90 -10.45
CA ALA A 992 -30.18 17.30 -11.19
C ALA A 992 -28.97 17.22 -10.25
N ASP A 993 -28.55 16.00 -9.92
CA ASP A 993 -27.43 15.70 -9.01
C ASP A 993 -27.48 16.48 -7.67
N GLY A 994 -28.70 16.74 -7.15
CA GLY A 994 -28.93 17.45 -5.88
C GLY A 994 -28.98 18.97 -5.94
N ASP A 995 -28.87 19.59 -7.13
CA ASP A 995 -29.32 20.98 -7.34
C ASP A 995 -30.78 20.99 -7.80
N ALA A 996 -31.62 21.74 -7.10
CA ALA A 996 -33.08 21.62 -7.21
C ALA A 996 -33.80 22.97 -7.33
N ALA A 997 -34.75 23.03 -8.27
CA ALA A 997 -35.61 24.19 -8.53
C ALA A 997 -37.09 23.76 -8.52
N SER A 998 -37.95 24.52 -7.85
CA SER A 998 -39.35 24.15 -7.63
C SER A 998 -40.32 25.27 -8.00
N ALA A 999 -41.42 24.91 -8.67
CA ALA A 999 -42.50 25.82 -9.03
C ALA A 999 -43.86 25.35 -8.51
N SER A 1000 -44.74 26.33 -8.27
CA SER A 1000 -46.17 26.09 -8.06
C SER A 1000 -46.99 27.05 -8.91
N PHE A 1001 -48.15 26.58 -9.38
CA PHE A 1001 -48.99 27.33 -10.32
C PHE A 1001 -50.48 27.14 -10.04
N GLY A 1002 -51.27 28.14 -10.42
CA GLY A 1002 -52.73 28.10 -10.27
C GLY A 1002 -53.44 27.38 -11.41
N ALA A 1003 -54.74 27.11 -11.22
CA ALA A 1003 -55.58 26.49 -12.25
C ALA A 1003 -55.59 27.30 -13.56
N THR A 1004 -55.35 26.61 -14.69
CA THR A 1004 -55.37 27.19 -16.03
C THR A 1004 -56.76 27.18 -16.67
N GLY A 1005 -57.73 26.47 -16.07
CA GLY A 1005 -59.13 26.42 -16.49
C GLY A 1005 -59.45 25.33 -17.51
N GLY A 1006 -58.54 24.36 -17.72
CA GLY A 1006 -58.80 23.13 -18.47
C GLY A 1006 -57.57 22.23 -18.52
N TRP A 1007 -57.78 20.90 -18.62
CA TRP A 1007 -56.70 19.90 -18.74
C TRP A 1007 -55.78 20.09 -19.95
N GLN A 1008 -56.28 20.79 -20.97
CA GLN A 1008 -55.56 21.11 -22.21
C GLN A 1008 -55.46 22.64 -22.43
N SER A 1009 -55.58 23.42 -21.34
CA SER A 1009 -55.39 24.88 -21.34
C SER A 1009 -53.98 25.18 -20.86
N TRP A 1010 -53.03 25.27 -21.77
CA TRP A 1010 -51.60 25.32 -21.43
C TRP A 1010 -51.10 26.71 -21.02
N THR A 1011 -50.22 26.75 -20.02
CA THR A 1011 -49.39 27.89 -19.65
C THR A 1011 -47.94 27.44 -19.46
N THR A 1012 -46.99 28.37 -19.56
CA THR A 1012 -45.61 28.13 -19.14
C THR A 1012 -45.39 28.73 -17.76
N VAL A 1013 -44.69 28.00 -16.90
CA VAL A 1013 -44.32 28.39 -15.54
C VAL A 1013 -42.80 28.38 -15.44
N ASP A 1014 -42.24 29.44 -14.88
CA ASP A 1014 -40.84 29.54 -14.53
C ASP A 1014 -40.57 28.69 -13.28
N VAL A 1015 -39.64 27.74 -13.38
CA VAL A 1015 -39.27 26.79 -12.32
C VAL A 1015 -38.11 27.32 -11.47
N GLY A 1016 -37.28 28.20 -12.05
CA GLY A 1016 -36.04 28.67 -11.47
C GLY A 1016 -34.84 28.33 -12.35
N THR A 1017 -33.65 28.40 -11.77
CA THR A 1017 -32.37 28.17 -12.45
C THR A 1017 -31.67 26.98 -11.81
N LEU A 1018 -31.09 26.08 -12.62
CA LEU A 1018 -30.25 24.96 -12.18
C LEU A 1018 -28.82 25.12 -12.70
N SER A 1019 -27.82 24.79 -11.89
CA SER A 1019 -26.41 24.81 -12.27
C SER A 1019 -25.96 23.40 -12.69
N LEU A 1020 -25.77 23.19 -13.99
CA LEU A 1020 -25.54 21.86 -14.55
C LEU A 1020 -24.08 21.65 -14.98
N PRO A 1021 -23.47 20.47 -14.74
CA PRO A 1021 -22.14 20.13 -15.26
C PRO A 1021 -22.19 19.89 -16.78
N ALA A 1022 -21.05 19.98 -17.46
CA ALA A 1022 -20.94 19.55 -18.87
C ALA A 1022 -20.79 18.03 -18.93
N GLY A 1023 -21.57 17.35 -19.77
CA GLY A 1023 -21.56 15.89 -19.85
C GLY A 1023 -22.96 15.29 -19.84
N GLU A 1024 -23.02 13.99 -19.59
CA GLU A 1024 -24.28 13.28 -19.34
C GLU A 1024 -24.63 13.38 -17.85
N THR A 1025 -25.89 13.66 -17.51
CA THR A 1025 -26.43 13.71 -16.14
C THR A 1025 -27.91 13.33 -16.17
N VAL A 1026 -28.49 12.96 -15.04
CA VAL A 1026 -29.91 12.60 -14.93
C VAL A 1026 -30.69 13.75 -14.30
N VAL A 1027 -31.74 14.20 -14.98
CA VAL A 1027 -32.70 15.19 -14.47
C VAL A 1027 -33.95 14.46 -13.99
N ARG A 1028 -34.29 14.59 -12.70
CA ARG A 1028 -35.54 14.09 -12.12
C ARG A 1028 -36.59 15.20 -12.05
N ILE A 1029 -37.81 14.88 -12.45
CA ILE A 1029 -38.98 15.75 -12.30
C ILE A 1029 -39.94 15.07 -11.31
N ALA A 1030 -40.12 15.65 -10.13
CA ALA A 1030 -41.02 15.15 -9.09
C ALA A 1030 -42.31 16.00 -8.99
N ALA A 1031 -43.45 15.34 -8.80
CA ALA A 1031 -44.76 15.98 -8.69
C ALA A 1031 -45.12 16.31 -7.23
N ASP A 1032 -45.05 17.59 -6.87
CA ASP A 1032 -45.35 18.08 -5.51
C ASP A 1032 -46.86 18.16 -5.22
N ALA A 1033 -47.71 18.06 -6.25
CA ALA A 1033 -49.16 18.08 -6.14
C ALA A 1033 -49.83 17.26 -7.26
N SER A 1034 -51.09 16.84 -7.03
CA SER A 1034 -51.92 16.14 -8.03
C SER A 1034 -52.71 17.11 -8.93
N ASP A 1035 -53.46 16.55 -9.89
CA ASP A 1035 -54.48 17.24 -10.72
C ASP A 1035 -53.90 18.30 -11.71
N TRP A 1036 -52.83 17.93 -12.41
CA TRP A 1036 -52.26 18.70 -13.52
C TRP A 1036 -51.65 17.79 -14.61
N ASN A 1037 -51.36 18.39 -15.77
CA ASN A 1037 -50.72 17.74 -16.92
C ASN A 1037 -49.40 18.46 -17.26
N LEU A 1038 -48.40 17.72 -17.74
CA LEU A 1038 -47.08 18.22 -18.17
C LEU A 1038 -46.83 17.89 -19.64
N ASN A 1039 -46.49 18.90 -20.46
CA ASN A 1039 -46.20 18.72 -21.89
C ASN A 1039 -44.69 18.62 -22.15
N TYR A 1040 -43.91 19.60 -21.68
CA TYR A 1040 -42.45 19.60 -21.80
C TYR A 1040 -41.79 20.58 -20.83
N LEU A 1041 -40.48 20.42 -20.60
CA LEU A 1041 -39.61 21.42 -19.97
C LEU A 1041 -38.70 22.05 -21.02
N THR A 1042 -38.25 23.27 -20.76
CA THR A 1042 -37.22 23.96 -21.55
C THR A 1042 -36.09 24.44 -20.66
N PHE A 1043 -34.85 24.21 -21.10
CA PHE A 1043 -33.64 24.67 -20.43
C PHE A 1043 -32.92 25.65 -21.35
N ALA A 1044 -32.72 26.88 -20.88
CA ALA A 1044 -32.02 27.93 -21.62
C ALA A 1044 -30.85 28.46 -20.79
N SER A 1045 -29.66 28.61 -21.39
CA SER A 1045 -28.51 29.16 -20.66
C SER A 1045 -28.83 30.56 -20.12
N ALA A 1046 -28.66 30.75 -18.81
CA ALA A 1046 -28.97 32.00 -18.14
C ALA A 1046 -28.13 33.15 -18.72
N SER A 1047 -28.78 34.24 -19.13
CA SER A 1047 -28.05 35.39 -19.69
C SER A 1047 -27.36 36.18 -18.59
N SER A 1048 -26.04 36.37 -18.69
CA SER A 1048 -25.24 37.17 -17.75
C SER A 1048 -25.52 38.67 -17.85
N ASP A 1049 -26.72 39.12 -17.47
CA ASP A 1049 -27.09 40.53 -17.50
C ASP A 1049 -26.60 41.23 -16.23
N ALA A 1050 -25.49 41.98 -16.38
CA ALA A 1050 -24.80 42.62 -15.28
C ALA A 1050 -25.66 43.76 -14.69
N GLY A 1051 -26.37 43.47 -13.60
CA GLY A 1051 -27.26 44.39 -12.90
C GLY A 1051 -26.58 45.67 -12.40
N THR A 1052 -26.51 46.70 -13.24
CA THR A 1052 -26.18 48.06 -12.83
C THR A 1052 -27.30 48.63 -11.97
N ALA A 1053 -27.00 49.01 -10.73
CA ALA A 1053 -27.97 49.59 -9.82
C ALA A 1053 -28.48 50.97 -10.30
N GLU A 1054 -29.76 51.06 -10.68
CA GLU A 1054 -30.47 52.32 -10.90
C GLU A 1054 -31.43 52.60 -9.73
N THR A 1055 -31.18 53.73 -9.05
CA THR A 1055 -32.00 54.28 -7.96
C THR A 1055 -33.44 54.58 -8.39
N ALA A 1056 -34.40 54.31 -7.50
CA ALA A 1056 -35.82 54.59 -7.71
C ALA A 1056 -36.13 56.07 -7.99
N ILE A 1057 -36.96 56.31 -9.02
CA ILE A 1057 -37.73 57.55 -9.21
C ILE A 1057 -39.19 57.19 -9.52
N ASP A 1058 -40.08 57.55 -8.60
CA ASP A 1058 -41.53 57.51 -8.80
C ASP A 1058 -42.00 58.72 -9.62
N VAL A 1059 -42.59 58.47 -10.80
CA VAL A 1059 -43.74 59.24 -11.32
C VAL A 1059 -44.65 58.32 -12.16
N GLY A 1060 -45.84 58.01 -11.65
CA GLY A 1060 -46.77 57.08 -12.30
C GLY A 1060 -47.44 57.54 -13.61
N GLY A 1061 -48.17 56.62 -14.27
CA GLY A 1061 -49.15 56.97 -15.30
C GLY A 1061 -49.48 55.88 -16.34
N SER A 1062 -50.62 55.20 -16.15
CA SER A 1062 -51.62 54.80 -17.16
C SER A 1062 -51.23 54.39 -18.60
N SER A 1063 -51.89 53.31 -19.03
CA SER A 1063 -52.42 53.01 -20.39
C SER A 1063 -51.46 52.60 -21.53
N ASP A 1064 -51.49 51.29 -21.80
CA ASP A 1064 -52.23 50.66 -22.93
C ASP A 1064 -51.62 50.61 -24.35
N THR A 1065 -51.83 49.46 -24.99
CA THR A 1065 -51.70 49.09 -26.43
C THR A 1065 -50.33 49.02 -27.14
N ALA A 1066 -50.09 47.82 -27.74
CA ALA A 1066 -49.55 47.49 -29.08
C ALA A 1066 -48.26 48.18 -29.61
N GLY A 1067 -47.37 47.51 -30.35
CA GLY A 1067 -47.39 46.18 -30.97
C GLY A 1067 -46.71 46.20 -32.36
N ASP A 1068 -46.49 45.03 -32.96
CA ASP A 1068 -45.94 44.78 -34.33
C ASP A 1068 -44.43 45.05 -34.53
N GLY A 1069 -43.76 44.32 -35.44
CA GLY A 1069 -42.38 44.68 -35.85
C GLY A 1069 -41.40 43.69 -36.49
N THR A 1070 -41.78 42.44 -36.83
CA THR A 1070 -41.13 41.57 -37.87
C THR A 1070 -39.59 41.41 -38.01
N GLU A 1071 -39.15 40.14 -37.93
CA GLU A 1071 -38.20 39.43 -38.83
C GLU A 1071 -36.89 40.10 -39.36
N PHE A 1072 -35.72 39.44 -39.24
CA PHE A 1072 -35.19 38.60 -40.35
C PHE A 1072 -33.96 37.71 -40.00
N ARG A 1073 -34.14 36.42 -40.26
CA ARG A 1073 -33.23 35.33 -40.71
C ARG A 1073 -31.69 35.42 -40.60
N ALA A 1074 -31.12 34.26 -40.27
CA ALA A 1074 -29.71 33.89 -40.35
C ALA A 1074 -29.21 33.49 -41.75
N ASP A 1075 -27.88 33.52 -41.92
CA ASP A 1075 -27.05 32.69 -42.81
C ASP A 1075 -25.69 32.56 -42.06
N ILE A 1076 -25.25 31.41 -41.55
CA ILE A 1076 -24.66 30.24 -42.22
C ILE A 1076 -23.23 30.45 -42.76
N ALA A 1077 -22.33 29.63 -42.21
CA ALA A 1077 -21.15 28.97 -42.82
C ALA A 1077 -19.70 29.51 -42.66
N THR A 1078 -18.84 28.50 -42.36
CA THR A 1078 -17.45 28.26 -42.80
C THR A 1078 -16.27 28.95 -42.09
N ASN A 1079 -15.80 28.28 -41.03
CA ASN A 1079 -14.58 27.44 -41.04
C ASN A 1079 -13.28 28.02 -41.69
N GLY A 1080 -12.22 28.14 -40.87
CA GLY A 1080 -10.84 27.87 -41.31
C GLY A 1080 -9.74 28.83 -40.84
N GLY A 1081 -8.73 28.28 -40.15
CA GLY A 1081 -7.33 28.55 -40.53
C GLY A 1081 -6.43 29.39 -39.60
N TYR A 1082 -5.58 28.67 -38.85
CA TYR A 1082 -4.12 28.87 -38.72
C TYR A 1082 -3.47 30.11 -38.04
N THR A 1083 -2.41 29.76 -37.29
CA THR A 1083 -1.17 30.50 -36.97
C THR A 1083 -1.19 31.70 -36.01
N ALA A 1084 -0.67 31.44 -34.80
CA ALA A 1084 0.44 32.13 -34.13
C ALA A 1084 0.76 33.60 -34.48
N SER A 1085 0.86 34.47 -33.45
CA SER A 1085 2.15 34.75 -32.78
C SER A 1085 2.08 35.91 -31.76
N THR A 1086 2.97 35.86 -30.75
CA THR A 1086 3.54 36.98 -29.97
C THR A 1086 2.64 37.96 -29.20
N GLY A 1087 3.00 38.20 -27.93
CA GLY A 1087 3.00 39.56 -27.37
C GLY A 1087 2.70 39.67 -25.88
N ASP A 1088 3.70 40.12 -25.11
CA ASP A 1088 3.58 40.74 -23.77
C ASP A 1088 2.34 41.67 -23.67
N SER A 1089 1.69 41.88 -22.52
CA SER A 1089 2.33 42.35 -21.28
C SER A 1089 1.33 42.47 -20.11
N HIS A 1090 1.83 42.35 -18.88
CA HIS A 1090 1.37 43.02 -17.64
C HIS A 1090 -0.04 43.65 -17.60
N GLU A 1091 -0.89 43.16 -16.69
CA GLU A 1091 -0.90 43.62 -15.28
C GLU A 1091 -1.15 42.45 -14.33
#